data_AF-A0A376B4A8-F1
#
_entry.id   AF-A0A376B4A8-F1
#
_cell.length_a   1.000
_cell.length_b   1.000
_cell.length_c   1.000
_cell.angle_alpha   90.00
_cell.angle_beta   90.00
_cell.angle_gamma   90.00
#
_symmetry.space_group_name_H-M   'P 1'
#
loop_
_entity.id
_entity.type
_entity.pdbx_description
1 polymer ?
#
loop_
_entity_poly.entity_id
_entity_poly.type
_entity_poly.pdbx_seq_one_letter_code
_entity_poly.pdbx_strand_id
1 'polypeptide(L)'
;MADSPIKEPLVTKEASFDFVDQLDDEYSDNHRQSKTSKIRSFIDYVSNLYKGSKNHHNRRRLQLRQLFRIFPKRLCNLLIILFLIALIILIPIIAVNDHGKKLVADYIPYKNPKSISFKKDLLKTDISLALSFKNDWKNSPLNTDMLNKYLYFIGDLNDYFFNLKDTPALRKAIERDDICSQSSTSLKGSEDNGKNNIMVAKKNIKLLNSADTKSVAKLAELVEIREYIFKNYPNYKKHLTDEWEEKNLQDSEVLWRHWHKMEGEAIWLPSEKCYIMSSRVTYTDTPNRFFPTVTFAYLQAFDDNWNELKGKRVFYHDININTDDIAKSLAHIQEEVGIKDCTLGKYSSDPIAYDNCLTNNNRLKLQLDIRKEKFLNKFSISYPTILDFNLDNSLDIKDCGPKEVSIILKNGPHFQEPILHFTALEKVGNDKKKFKYLVFPHRKEDNYVKLTIPENTISIQNLDKRWSPFFHPNDLTSKSKLRKGYIHLITSNKPLEVLRCSLDSGICKKTYNSYNEWGDSKDSVQSLDILPGSQYVKLPSVVPTIKSMNLWVGFPLMLVKNCGCGEEFRRPSLTLLTEYKGSYNFELFSGVQDFNIPVTSWDLKADYCDAANSLRVTSILYWEVVSQNVIKGEFDDYMGIVVTEADYTTRVVVLRGVLNHIFRNYAYRDIDESFKAHQYTKEVIDKTLECFAQDMGNICKTYGFEHLMTGQQLANAITDQKTLVDKLKKEEETREKEEEERKKKEEEEKKKKEEEEKKKKEEEKKKKEEEEKKKKEEEKKKKD
;
A
#
# COMPACT_ATOMS: atom_id res chain seq x y z
N MET A 1 -17.61 -64.58 7.80
CA MET A 1 -18.90 -65.20 8.17
C MET A 1 -19.88 -64.05 8.28
N ALA A 2 -20.47 -63.62 7.15
CA ALA A 2 -21.67 -64.19 6.49
C ALA A 2 -22.93 -63.83 7.30
N ASP A 3 -24.03 -63.29 6.77
CA ASP A 3 -24.50 -62.86 5.44
C ASP A 3 -25.80 -62.04 5.74
N SER A 4 -26.02 -60.83 5.20
CA SER A 4 -26.74 -60.51 3.93
C SER A 4 -28.29 -60.65 4.03
N PRO A 5 -29.12 -60.09 3.12
CA PRO A 5 -29.17 -58.76 2.47
C PRO A 5 -30.61 -58.18 2.40
N ILE A 6 -30.81 -57.10 1.62
CA ILE A 6 -31.94 -56.73 0.71
C ILE A 6 -32.01 -55.18 0.70
N LYS A 7 -32.15 -54.39 -0.38
CA LYS A 7 -32.17 -54.50 -1.85
C LYS A 7 -32.17 -53.04 -2.39
N GLU A 8 -31.54 -52.76 -3.53
CA GLU A 8 -31.80 -51.52 -4.32
C GLU A 8 -33.18 -51.56 -5.01
N PRO A 9 -33.66 -50.43 -5.61
CA PRO A 9 -33.38 -50.23 -7.04
C PRO A 9 -33.19 -48.76 -7.52
N LEU A 10 -32.26 -48.62 -8.49
CA LEU A 10 -32.31 -47.93 -9.79
C LEU A 10 -32.93 -46.51 -9.96
N VAL A 11 -32.02 -45.54 -10.12
CA VAL A 11 -31.81 -44.61 -11.26
C VAL A 11 -33.00 -44.25 -12.17
N THR A 12 -33.36 -42.96 -12.19
CA THR A 12 -33.80 -42.23 -13.41
C THR A 12 -33.21 -40.80 -13.46
N LYS A 13 -33.13 -40.27 -14.69
CA LYS A 13 -32.32 -39.17 -15.21
C LYS A 13 -32.71 -37.74 -14.79
N GLU A 14 -31.72 -36.86 -14.88
CA GLU A 14 -31.72 -35.45 -15.35
C GLU A 14 -32.87 -34.53 -14.92
N ALA A 15 -32.56 -33.52 -14.09
CA ALA A 15 -33.10 -32.18 -14.23
C ALA A 15 -32.24 -31.15 -13.48
N SER A 16 -31.71 -30.20 -14.24
CA SER A 16 -31.16 -28.91 -13.80
C SER A 16 -32.19 -28.11 -12.99
N PHE A 17 -31.80 -27.57 -11.84
CA PHE A 17 -32.63 -26.64 -11.05
C PHE A 17 -31.91 -25.30 -10.88
N ASP A 18 -32.33 -24.34 -11.69
CA ASP A 18 -32.32 -22.92 -11.37
C ASP A 18 -33.45 -22.64 -10.37
N PHE A 19 -33.17 -21.89 -9.29
CA PHE A 19 -34.21 -21.28 -8.48
C PHE A 19 -33.74 -19.93 -7.95
N VAL A 20 -34.05 -18.90 -8.73
CA VAL A 20 -34.16 -17.49 -8.35
C VAL A 20 -35.62 -17.11 -8.62
N ASP A 21 -36.14 -16.21 -7.79
CA ASP A 21 -37.49 -15.61 -7.82
C ASP A 21 -38.61 -16.38 -7.12
N GLN A 22 -38.81 -16.03 -5.84
CA GLN A 22 -40.14 -15.85 -5.25
C GLN A 22 -39.98 -15.17 -3.88
N LEU A 23 -40.16 -13.85 -3.85
CA LEU A 23 -40.65 -13.06 -2.71
C LEU A 23 -40.66 -11.59 -3.19
N ASP A 24 -41.76 -11.17 -3.83
CA ASP A 24 -42.27 -9.78 -3.85
C ASP A 24 -43.46 -9.67 -4.82
N ASP A 25 -44.57 -10.34 -4.49
CA ASP A 25 -45.86 -10.19 -5.18
C ASP A 25 -46.98 -9.98 -4.14
N GLU A 26 -46.91 -8.89 -3.37
CA GLU A 26 -48.05 -8.43 -2.58
C GLU A 26 -47.99 -6.91 -2.26
N TYR A 27 -47.69 -6.05 -3.23
CA TYR A 27 -47.80 -4.58 -3.01
C TYR A 27 -47.99 -3.72 -4.28
N SER A 28 -48.71 -4.19 -5.32
CA SER A 28 -48.75 -3.46 -6.62
C SER A 28 -50.12 -3.03 -7.19
N ASP A 29 -51.26 -3.20 -6.51
CA ASP A 29 -52.55 -2.88 -7.17
C ASP A 29 -53.29 -1.60 -6.73
N ASN A 30 -52.93 -0.97 -5.61
CA ASN A 30 -53.60 0.27 -5.17
C ASN A 30 -52.99 1.57 -5.70
N HIS A 31 -51.89 1.53 -6.47
CA HIS A 31 -51.20 2.76 -6.91
C HIS A 31 -51.48 3.19 -8.35
N ARG A 32 -52.23 2.40 -9.13
CA ARG A 32 -52.40 2.61 -10.59
C ARG A 32 -53.60 3.51 -10.98
N GLN A 33 -54.61 3.66 -10.13
CA GLN A 33 -55.78 4.53 -10.41
C GLN A 33 -55.60 6.02 -10.01
N SER A 34 -54.58 6.36 -9.20
CA SER A 34 -54.31 7.76 -8.77
C SER A 34 -53.45 8.57 -9.76
N LYS A 35 -52.68 7.90 -10.64
CA LYS A 35 -51.75 8.56 -11.58
C LYS A 35 -52.42 9.10 -12.85
N THR A 36 -53.50 8.50 -13.32
CA THR A 36 -54.16 8.89 -14.59
C THR A 36 -55.02 10.15 -14.46
N SER A 37 -55.55 10.45 -13.26
CA SER A 37 -56.30 11.68 -12.96
C SER A 37 -55.40 12.93 -12.93
N LYS A 38 -54.22 12.83 -12.30
CA LYS A 38 -53.25 13.95 -12.20
C LYS A 38 -52.61 14.33 -13.53
N ILE A 39 -52.45 13.39 -14.46
CA ILE A 39 -51.86 13.64 -15.78
C ILE A 39 -52.83 14.41 -16.70
N ARG A 40 -54.15 14.10 -16.66
CA ARG A 40 -55.14 14.86 -17.44
C ARG A 40 -55.29 16.31 -16.94
N SER A 41 -55.30 16.50 -15.62
CA SER A 41 -55.31 17.84 -15.01
C SER A 41 -54.10 18.70 -15.42
N PHE A 42 -52.92 18.10 -15.53
CA PHE A 42 -51.71 18.81 -15.95
C PHE A 42 -51.71 19.16 -17.45
N ILE A 43 -52.22 18.27 -18.30
CA ILE A 43 -52.32 18.51 -19.76
C ILE A 43 -53.32 19.65 -20.06
N ASP A 44 -54.46 19.71 -19.37
CA ASP A 44 -55.43 20.79 -19.53
C ASP A 44 -54.90 22.14 -19.01
N TYR A 45 -54.11 22.12 -17.94
CA TYR A 45 -53.42 23.32 -17.43
C TYR A 45 -52.38 23.87 -18.42
N VAL A 46 -51.58 22.99 -19.02
CA VAL A 46 -50.56 23.38 -20.02
C VAL A 46 -51.20 23.86 -21.33
N SER A 47 -52.31 23.24 -21.76
CA SER A 47 -53.06 23.65 -22.95
C SER A 47 -53.69 25.05 -22.78
N ASN A 48 -54.21 25.37 -21.59
CA ASN A 48 -54.76 26.68 -21.29
C ASN A 48 -53.68 27.77 -21.16
N LEU A 49 -52.50 27.45 -20.63
CA LEU A 49 -51.34 28.35 -20.63
C LEU A 49 -50.85 28.67 -22.05
N TYR A 50 -50.88 27.69 -22.96
CA TYR A 50 -50.46 27.89 -24.35
C TYR A 50 -51.43 28.78 -25.14
N LYS A 51 -52.74 28.66 -24.89
CA LYS A 51 -53.77 29.54 -25.48
C LYS A 51 -53.70 30.98 -24.94
N GLY A 52 -53.35 31.17 -23.67
CA GLY A 52 -53.12 32.50 -23.08
C GLY A 52 -51.90 33.24 -23.65
N SER A 53 -50.81 32.49 -23.91
CA SER A 53 -49.56 33.05 -24.46
C SER A 53 -49.72 33.56 -25.91
N LYS A 54 -50.47 32.84 -26.75
CA LYS A 54 -50.68 33.22 -28.17
C LYS A 54 -51.48 34.52 -28.33
N ASN A 55 -52.46 34.78 -27.45
CA ASN A 55 -53.22 36.03 -27.45
C ASN A 55 -52.42 37.22 -26.87
N HIS A 56 -51.50 36.98 -25.92
CA HIS A 56 -50.65 38.03 -25.38
C HIS A 56 -49.54 38.46 -26.37
N HIS A 57 -49.02 37.52 -27.17
CA HIS A 57 -47.98 37.79 -28.16
C HIS A 57 -48.48 38.62 -29.37
N ASN A 58 -49.72 38.40 -29.82
CA ASN A 58 -50.31 39.20 -30.90
C ASN A 58 -50.64 40.64 -30.47
N ARG A 59 -51.01 40.86 -29.19
CA ARG A 59 -51.25 42.22 -28.64
C ARG A 59 -49.94 43.02 -28.48
N ARG A 60 -48.83 42.38 -28.06
CA ARG A 60 -47.50 43.01 -27.97
C ARG A 60 -46.88 43.31 -29.35
N ARG A 61 -47.09 42.47 -30.37
CA ARG A 61 -46.59 42.73 -31.73
C ARG A 61 -47.23 43.95 -32.38
N LEU A 62 -48.50 44.24 -32.09
CA LEU A 62 -49.19 45.45 -32.58
C LEU A 62 -48.71 46.73 -31.86
N GLN A 63 -48.42 46.65 -30.56
CA GLN A 63 -47.86 47.79 -29.79
C GLN A 63 -46.38 48.07 -30.14
N LEU A 64 -45.57 47.03 -30.37
CA LEU A 64 -44.16 47.18 -30.78
C LEU A 64 -44.02 47.76 -32.20
N ARG A 65 -44.92 47.41 -33.14
CA ARG A 65 -44.91 48.00 -34.49
C ARG A 65 -45.25 49.50 -34.50
N GLN A 66 -45.96 50.02 -33.50
CA GLN A 66 -46.20 51.45 -33.35
C GLN A 66 -45.01 52.18 -32.68
N LEU A 67 -44.30 51.52 -31.74
CA LEU A 67 -43.09 52.08 -31.10
C LEU A 67 -41.87 52.12 -32.03
N PHE A 68 -41.70 51.14 -32.93
CA PHE A 68 -40.58 51.10 -33.88
C PHE A 68 -40.70 52.03 -35.09
N ARG A 69 -41.76 52.84 -35.19
CA ARG A 69 -41.88 53.89 -36.22
C ARG A 69 -41.23 55.23 -35.81
N ILE A 70 -40.78 55.38 -34.56
CA ILE A 70 -40.28 56.65 -34.03
C ILE A 70 -38.75 56.66 -33.81
N PHE A 71 -38.07 55.51 -33.88
CA PHE A 71 -36.61 55.46 -33.71
C PHE A 71 -35.88 55.41 -35.07
N PRO A 72 -35.04 56.41 -35.41
CA PRO A 72 -34.28 56.37 -36.65
C PRO A 72 -33.31 55.18 -36.62
N LYS A 73 -33.33 54.33 -37.67
CA LYS A 73 -32.51 53.11 -37.81
C LYS A 73 -31.02 53.30 -37.46
N ARG A 74 -30.50 54.53 -37.61
CA ARG A 74 -29.12 54.88 -37.25
C ARG A 74 -28.83 54.78 -35.74
N LEU A 75 -29.80 55.09 -34.87
CA LEU A 75 -29.60 55.02 -33.42
C LEU A 75 -29.58 53.57 -32.90
N CYS A 76 -30.42 52.70 -33.48
CA CYS A 76 -30.39 51.26 -33.18
C CYS A 76 -29.06 50.63 -33.59
N ASN A 77 -28.55 50.97 -34.77
CA ASN A 77 -27.26 50.45 -35.23
C ASN A 77 -26.11 50.95 -34.32
N LEU A 78 -26.16 52.20 -33.86
CA LEU A 78 -25.17 52.74 -32.93
C LEU A 78 -25.21 52.01 -31.57
N LEU A 79 -26.40 51.74 -31.03
CA LEU A 79 -26.58 51.01 -29.77
C LEU A 79 -26.12 49.55 -29.88
N ILE A 80 -26.35 48.89 -31.02
CA ILE A 80 -25.85 47.53 -31.28
C ILE A 80 -24.32 47.53 -31.35
N ILE A 81 -23.72 48.51 -32.03
CA ILE A 81 -22.26 48.64 -32.12
C ILE A 81 -21.67 48.92 -30.73
N LEU A 82 -22.25 49.82 -29.94
CA LEU A 82 -21.80 50.10 -28.57
C LEU A 82 -21.96 48.88 -27.66
N PHE A 83 -23.02 48.09 -27.81
CA PHE A 83 -23.20 46.85 -27.07
C PHE A 83 -22.16 45.79 -27.45
N LEU A 84 -21.81 45.67 -28.73
CA LEU A 84 -20.74 44.78 -29.20
C LEU A 84 -19.37 45.23 -28.70
N ILE A 85 -19.08 46.54 -28.70
CA ILE A 85 -17.84 47.08 -28.14
C ILE A 85 -17.78 46.82 -26.62
N ALA A 86 -18.88 47.03 -25.91
CA ALA A 86 -18.97 46.72 -24.47
C ALA A 86 -18.75 45.23 -24.20
N LEU A 87 -19.28 44.34 -25.04
CA LEU A 87 -19.03 42.89 -24.96
C LEU A 87 -17.55 42.55 -25.20
N ILE A 88 -16.93 43.15 -26.21
CA ILE A 88 -15.49 42.95 -26.52
C ILE A 88 -14.60 43.45 -25.37
N ILE A 89 -15.03 44.48 -24.63
CA ILE A 89 -14.29 45.00 -23.46
C ILE A 89 -14.58 44.18 -22.19
N LEU A 90 -15.82 43.72 -21.98
CA LEU A 90 -16.19 42.94 -20.79
C LEU A 90 -15.65 41.50 -20.82
N ILE A 91 -15.58 40.85 -22.00
CA ILE A 91 -15.11 39.47 -22.10
C ILE A 91 -13.68 39.29 -21.54
N PRO A 92 -12.68 40.13 -21.88
CA PRO A 92 -11.36 40.09 -21.27
C PRO A 92 -11.40 40.33 -19.75
N ILE A 93 -12.21 41.28 -19.28
CA ILE A 93 -12.30 41.63 -17.85
C ILE A 93 -12.89 40.46 -17.03
N ILE A 94 -13.90 39.77 -17.58
CA ILE A 94 -14.48 38.56 -16.98
C ILE A 94 -13.49 37.39 -17.03
N ALA A 95 -12.72 37.24 -18.11
CA ALA A 95 -11.73 36.17 -18.24
C ALA A 95 -10.54 36.30 -17.26
N VAL A 96 -10.24 37.51 -16.80
CA VAL A 96 -9.15 37.76 -15.83
C VAL A 96 -9.60 37.54 -14.37
N ASN A 97 -10.89 37.72 -14.07
CA ASN A 97 -11.42 37.56 -12.71
C ASN A 97 -11.78 36.09 -12.41
N ASP A 98 -11.40 35.56 -11.24
CA ASP A 98 -11.62 34.15 -10.87
C ASP A 98 -13.11 33.75 -10.87
N HIS A 99 -14.00 34.69 -10.56
CA HIS A 99 -15.44 34.45 -10.62
C HIS A 99 -15.96 34.34 -12.07
N GLY A 100 -15.31 35.02 -13.01
CA GLY A 100 -15.63 34.99 -14.42
C GLY A 100 -15.06 33.76 -15.13
N LYS A 101 -13.88 33.27 -14.72
CA LYS A 101 -13.35 31.96 -15.15
C LYS A 101 -14.33 30.82 -14.83
N LYS A 102 -14.96 30.86 -13.65
CA LYS A 102 -15.97 29.88 -13.21
C LYS A 102 -17.26 29.93 -14.06
N LEU A 103 -17.72 31.13 -14.42
CA LEU A 103 -18.90 31.32 -15.30
C LEU A 103 -18.65 30.90 -16.75
N VAL A 104 -17.44 31.16 -17.28
CA VAL A 104 -17.03 30.74 -18.63
C VAL A 104 -16.89 29.21 -18.70
N ALA A 105 -16.41 28.58 -17.63
CA ALA A 105 -16.34 27.13 -17.50
C ALA A 105 -17.70 26.43 -17.56
N ASP A 106 -18.72 27.03 -16.94
CA ASP A 106 -20.08 26.49 -16.94
C ASP A 106 -20.77 26.63 -18.31
N TYR A 107 -20.31 27.54 -19.18
CA TYR A 107 -20.96 27.87 -20.46
C TYR A 107 -20.22 27.41 -21.72
N ILE A 108 -18.93 27.08 -21.68
CA ILE A 108 -18.20 26.50 -22.82
C ILE A 108 -18.10 24.98 -22.63
N PRO A 109 -18.92 24.17 -23.32
CA PRO A 109 -18.94 22.72 -23.17
C PRO A 109 -17.83 22.09 -24.01
N TYR A 110 -16.55 22.36 -23.71
CA TYR A 110 -15.48 21.52 -24.23
C TYR A 110 -15.39 20.27 -23.34
N LYS A 111 -16.11 19.23 -23.75
CA LYS A 111 -16.11 17.93 -23.08
C LYS A 111 -14.75 17.28 -23.29
N ASN A 112 -13.88 17.33 -22.28
CA ASN A 112 -12.83 16.32 -22.21
C ASN A 112 -13.51 14.94 -22.19
N PRO A 113 -13.24 14.07 -23.17
CA PRO A 113 -13.88 12.77 -23.19
C PRO A 113 -13.40 11.99 -21.97
N LYS A 114 -14.32 11.62 -21.07
CA LYS A 114 -14.00 10.76 -19.91
C LYS A 114 -13.35 9.45 -20.34
N SER A 115 -13.61 9.00 -21.57
CA SER A 115 -13.02 7.82 -22.16
C SER A 115 -12.80 7.99 -23.66
N ILE A 116 -11.69 7.46 -24.17
CA ILE A 116 -11.31 7.44 -25.58
C ILE A 116 -11.43 6.02 -26.15
N SER A 117 -11.56 5.91 -27.48
CA SER A 117 -11.76 4.61 -28.13
C SER A 117 -10.46 3.86 -28.45
N PHE A 118 -9.35 4.57 -28.69
CA PHE A 118 -8.07 3.96 -29.11
C PHE A 118 -6.90 4.53 -28.32
N LYS A 119 -5.88 3.70 -28.03
CA LYS A 119 -4.70 4.15 -27.28
C LYS A 119 -3.93 5.29 -27.94
N LYS A 120 -3.90 5.33 -29.28
CA LYS A 120 -3.21 6.37 -30.07
C LYS A 120 -3.76 7.78 -29.82
N ASP A 121 -4.98 7.87 -29.29
CA ASP A 121 -5.63 9.13 -28.99
C ASP A 121 -5.28 9.66 -27.59
N LEU A 122 -4.58 8.88 -26.74
CA LEU A 122 -4.10 9.33 -25.42
C LEU A 122 -3.30 10.63 -25.52
N LEU A 123 -2.33 10.69 -26.44
CA LEU A 123 -1.46 11.85 -26.64
C LEU A 123 -2.16 13.04 -27.32
N LYS A 124 -3.35 12.83 -27.90
CA LYS A 124 -4.12 13.87 -28.60
C LYS A 124 -5.16 14.54 -27.70
N THR A 125 -5.31 14.05 -26.47
CA THR A 125 -6.32 14.56 -25.54
C THR A 125 -5.84 15.87 -24.92
N ASP A 126 -6.69 16.89 -24.91
CA ASP A 126 -6.40 18.19 -24.30
C ASP A 126 -6.99 18.24 -22.88
N ILE A 127 -6.17 17.89 -21.88
CA ILE A 127 -6.57 17.90 -20.48
C ILE A 127 -6.44 19.28 -19.82
N SER A 128 -6.07 20.33 -20.56
CA SER A 128 -5.80 21.67 -19.99
C SER A 128 -7.00 22.22 -19.23
N LEU A 129 -8.21 21.98 -19.71
CA LEU A 129 -9.43 22.37 -19.00
C LEU A 129 -9.60 21.58 -17.70
N ALA A 130 -9.39 20.26 -17.71
CA ALA A 130 -9.48 19.44 -16.50
C ALA A 130 -8.43 19.88 -15.44
N LEU A 131 -7.25 20.29 -15.89
CA LEU A 131 -6.20 20.87 -15.03
C LEU A 131 -6.58 22.27 -14.52
N SER A 132 -7.19 23.12 -15.35
CA SER A 132 -7.60 24.48 -14.96
C SER A 132 -8.67 24.51 -13.86
N PHE A 133 -9.48 23.43 -13.75
CA PHE A 133 -10.49 23.25 -12.72
C PHE A 133 -10.02 22.42 -11.52
N LYS A 134 -8.75 22.02 -11.50
CA LYS A 134 -8.11 21.40 -10.34
C LYS A 134 -7.88 22.47 -9.27
N ASN A 135 -8.96 22.87 -8.60
CA ASN A 135 -8.97 23.87 -7.53
C ASN A 135 -8.21 23.41 -6.26
N ASP A 136 -7.77 22.16 -6.22
CA ASP A 136 -7.36 21.45 -5.01
C ASP A 136 -5.85 21.23 -4.89
N TRP A 137 -5.04 22.17 -5.42
CA TRP A 137 -3.62 22.21 -5.11
C TRP A 137 -3.34 22.24 -3.59
N LYS A 138 -4.31 22.70 -2.79
CA LYS A 138 -4.28 22.65 -1.31
C LYS A 138 -4.23 21.23 -0.71
N ASN A 139 -4.64 20.21 -1.46
CA ASN A 139 -4.61 18.80 -1.06
C ASN A 139 -3.55 18.02 -1.84
N SER A 140 -2.74 18.72 -2.65
CA SER A 140 -1.66 18.12 -3.42
C SER A 140 -0.46 17.82 -2.51
N PRO A 141 0.26 16.72 -2.75
CA PRO A 141 1.54 16.44 -2.09
C PRO A 141 2.70 17.27 -2.68
N LEU A 142 2.48 18.04 -3.76
CA LEU A 142 3.52 18.83 -4.39
C LEU A 142 3.74 20.14 -3.62
N ASN A 143 4.98 20.38 -3.19
CA ASN A 143 5.40 21.63 -2.58
C ASN A 143 6.25 22.50 -3.53
N THR A 144 6.53 23.74 -3.15
CA THR A 144 7.31 24.68 -3.98
C THR A 144 8.75 24.23 -4.23
N ASP A 145 9.32 23.46 -3.31
CA ASP A 145 10.69 22.97 -3.43
C ASP A 145 10.76 21.87 -4.50
N MET A 146 9.77 20.97 -4.54
CA MET A 146 9.58 19.97 -5.61
C MET A 146 9.46 20.60 -7.00
N LEU A 147 8.82 21.75 -7.11
CA LEU A 147 8.62 22.42 -8.40
C LEU A 147 9.82 23.26 -8.86
N ASN A 148 10.58 23.85 -7.92
CA ASN A 148 11.54 24.91 -8.25
C ASN A 148 13.02 24.61 -7.94
N LYS A 149 13.35 23.68 -7.04
CA LYS A 149 14.70 23.61 -6.44
C LYS A 149 15.57 22.41 -6.84
N TYR A 150 15.03 21.39 -7.48
CA TYR A 150 15.78 20.13 -7.63
C TYR A 150 16.47 19.97 -8.99
N LEU A 151 17.70 19.44 -8.94
CA LEU A 151 18.48 19.05 -10.11
C LEU A 151 17.85 17.79 -10.74
N TYR A 152 17.63 17.82 -12.05
CA TYR A 152 17.14 16.66 -12.78
C TYR A 152 18.31 15.80 -13.26
N PHE A 153 18.27 14.50 -12.96
CA PHE A 153 19.07 13.52 -13.69
C PHE A 153 18.24 13.00 -14.86
N ILE A 154 18.87 12.78 -16.03
CA ILE A 154 18.19 12.19 -17.18
C ILE A 154 18.70 10.76 -17.31
N GLY A 155 17.85 9.79 -16.98
CA GLY A 155 18.13 8.38 -17.20
C GLY A 155 17.69 7.95 -18.59
N ASP A 156 18.59 7.31 -19.33
CA ASP A 156 18.25 6.57 -20.54
C ASP A 156 17.74 5.18 -20.13
N LEU A 157 16.55 4.79 -20.59
CA LEU A 157 15.93 3.49 -20.33
C LEU A 157 15.65 2.76 -21.63
N ASN A 158 15.93 1.45 -21.62
CA ASN A 158 15.50 0.53 -22.67
C ASN A 158 14.13 -0.05 -22.27
N ASP A 159 13.14 0.03 -23.14
CA ASP A 159 11.76 -0.36 -22.92
C ASP A 159 11.45 -1.64 -23.70
N TYR A 160 10.84 -2.62 -23.04
CA TYR A 160 10.62 -3.97 -23.53
C TYR A 160 9.13 -4.27 -23.66
N PHE A 161 8.70 -4.75 -24.84
CA PHE A 161 7.28 -4.91 -25.18
C PHE A 161 6.90 -6.38 -25.38
N PHE A 162 5.88 -6.85 -24.67
CA PHE A 162 5.53 -8.29 -24.62
C PHE A 162 4.35 -8.70 -25.49
N ASN A 163 3.50 -7.76 -25.90
CA ASN A 163 2.22 -8.04 -26.59
C ASN A 163 2.17 -7.37 -27.97
N LEU A 164 3.08 -7.79 -28.83
CA LEU A 164 3.22 -7.25 -30.18
C LEU A 164 2.22 -7.90 -31.14
N LYS A 165 1.64 -7.12 -32.05
CA LYS A 165 0.77 -7.61 -33.12
C LYS A 165 1.52 -8.55 -34.04
N ASP A 166 0.85 -9.63 -34.44
CA ASP A 166 1.34 -10.54 -35.46
C ASP A 166 1.43 -9.83 -36.83
N THR A 167 2.64 -9.43 -37.19
CA THR A 167 2.96 -8.75 -38.45
C THR A 167 4.03 -9.51 -39.22
N PRO A 168 4.12 -9.37 -40.55
CA PRO A 168 5.21 -9.97 -41.32
C PRO A 168 6.61 -9.52 -40.86
N ALA A 169 6.72 -8.30 -40.32
CA ALA A 169 7.97 -7.79 -39.75
C ALA A 169 8.34 -8.51 -38.45
N LEU A 170 7.37 -8.74 -37.56
CA LEU A 170 7.58 -9.51 -36.34
C LEU A 170 8.00 -10.95 -36.65
N ARG A 171 7.31 -11.63 -37.58
CA ARG A 171 7.65 -13.01 -38.00
C ARG A 171 9.09 -13.11 -38.51
N LYS A 172 9.51 -12.18 -39.38
CA LYS A 172 10.90 -12.13 -39.89
C LYS A 172 11.93 -11.85 -38.80
N ALA A 173 11.61 -10.99 -37.83
CA ALA A 173 12.50 -10.70 -36.70
C ALA A 173 12.67 -11.94 -35.82
N ILE A 174 11.58 -12.67 -35.59
CA ILE A 174 11.58 -13.93 -34.86
C ILE A 174 12.43 -15.00 -35.57
N GLU A 175 12.26 -15.19 -36.87
CA GLU A 175 12.99 -16.17 -37.69
C GLU A 175 14.51 -15.91 -37.76
N ARG A 176 14.93 -14.64 -37.68
CA ARG A 176 16.34 -14.25 -37.80
C ARG A 176 17.11 -14.24 -36.48
N ASP A 177 16.41 -14.34 -35.37
CA ASP A 177 16.97 -14.16 -34.02
C ASP A 177 17.66 -12.79 -33.80
N ASP A 178 17.38 -11.81 -34.66
CA ASP A 178 17.94 -10.44 -34.62
C ASP A 178 17.33 -9.57 -33.50
N ILE A 179 16.73 -10.19 -32.49
CA ILE A 179 15.72 -9.60 -31.60
C ILE A 179 16.32 -8.77 -30.48
N CYS A 180 17.52 -9.12 -29.99
CA CYS A 180 18.19 -8.38 -28.92
C CYS A 180 19.28 -7.42 -29.44
N SER A 181 19.42 -7.25 -30.76
CA SER A 181 20.48 -6.42 -31.33
C SER A 181 20.29 -4.94 -30.95
N GLN A 182 21.08 -4.51 -29.96
CA GLN A 182 21.21 -3.11 -29.57
C GLN A 182 22.00 -2.38 -30.66
N SER A 183 21.39 -1.43 -31.39
CA SER A 183 22.20 -0.37 -31.99
C SER A 183 22.55 0.61 -30.87
N SER A 184 23.68 0.36 -30.23
CA SER A 184 24.40 1.26 -29.33
C SER A 184 24.91 2.48 -30.10
N THR A 185 24.01 3.37 -30.51
CA THR A 185 24.35 4.72 -30.95
C THR A 185 23.52 5.72 -30.18
N SER A 186 24.19 6.43 -29.28
CA SER A 186 23.68 7.63 -28.60
C SER A 186 23.24 8.65 -29.65
N LEU A 187 21.94 8.77 -29.88
CA LEU A 187 21.38 9.85 -30.71
C LEU A 187 20.89 10.96 -29.79
N LYS A 188 21.77 11.95 -29.58
CA LYS A 188 21.35 13.29 -29.17
C LYS A 188 20.46 13.87 -30.28
N GLY A 189 19.20 14.10 -29.95
CA GLY A 189 18.35 15.08 -30.64
C GLY A 189 18.02 14.79 -32.10
N SER A 190 17.09 13.89 -32.35
CA SER A 190 16.15 14.06 -33.48
C SER A 190 14.87 13.27 -33.20
N GLU A 191 13.75 13.77 -33.71
CA GLU A 191 12.49 13.04 -33.73
C GLU A 191 12.70 11.64 -34.34
N ASP A 192 12.27 10.65 -33.57
CA ASP A 192 12.59 9.24 -33.73
C ASP A 192 11.77 8.63 -34.86
N ASN A 193 12.31 8.70 -36.09
CA ASN A 193 11.74 8.05 -37.27
C ASN A 193 12.01 6.54 -37.23
N GLY A 194 11.25 5.81 -36.39
CA GLY A 194 10.73 4.46 -36.66
C GLY A 194 11.67 3.35 -37.15
N LYS A 195 12.99 3.46 -36.95
CA LYS A 195 13.99 2.45 -37.39
C LYS A 195 14.62 1.66 -36.24
N ASN A 196 13.95 1.59 -35.09
CA ASN A 196 14.45 0.88 -33.90
C ASN A 196 13.70 -0.44 -33.68
N ASN A 197 14.44 -1.42 -33.16
CA ASN A 197 14.04 -2.77 -32.78
C ASN A 197 12.55 -2.89 -32.36
N ILE A 198 11.85 -3.92 -32.87
CA ILE A 198 10.40 -4.09 -32.68
C ILE A 198 10.07 -4.32 -31.18
N MET A 199 10.94 -5.03 -30.45
CA MET A 199 10.75 -5.39 -29.04
C MET A 199 11.38 -4.41 -28.04
N VAL A 200 12.35 -3.59 -28.48
CA VAL A 200 13.10 -2.67 -27.61
C VAL A 200 13.02 -1.22 -28.08
N ALA A 201 12.74 -0.27 -27.19
CA ALA A 201 12.85 1.18 -27.46
C ALA A 201 13.81 1.85 -26.48
N LYS A 202 14.63 2.81 -26.91
CA LYS A 202 15.41 3.65 -25.99
C LYS A 202 14.71 4.99 -25.78
N LYS A 203 14.42 5.36 -24.53
CA LYS A 203 13.78 6.63 -24.16
C LYS A 203 14.28 7.16 -22.83
N ASN A 204 14.07 8.45 -22.60
CA ASN A 204 14.62 9.14 -21.44
C ASN A 204 13.51 9.44 -20.43
N ILE A 205 13.78 9.20 -19.15
CA ILE A 205 12.97 9.69 -18.03
C ILE A 205 13.79 10.72 -17.25
N LYS A 206 13.15 11.84 -16.88
CA LYS A 206 13.76 12.82 -15.99
C LYS A 206 13.48 12.43 -14.55
N LEU A 207 14.54 12.16 -13.82
CA LEU A 207 14.54 11.86 -12.40
C LEU A 207 14.74 13.14 -11.61
N LEU A 208 13.91 13.34 -10.60
CA LEU A 208 14.10 14.36 -9.58
C LEU A 208 14.41 13.67 -8.25
N ASN A 209 15.66 13.77 -7.80
CA ASN A 209 15.94 13.44 -6.41
C ASN A 209 15.41 14.59 -5.56
N SER A 210 14.23 14.41 -4.96
CA SER A 210 13.87 15.21 -3.80
C SER A 210 14.97 15.04 -2.78
N ALA A 211 15.49 16.16 -2.26
CA ALA A 211 16.61 16.20 -1.32
C ALA A 211 16.52 15.08 -0.31
N ASP A 212 17.63 14.35 -0.14
CA ASP A 212 17.88 13.21 0.75
C ASP A 212 16.98 13.12 2.01
N THR A 213 15.71 12.76 1.87
CA THR A 213 14.85 12.35 2.98
C THR A 213 15.19 10.90 3.31
N LYS A 214 16.43 10.71 3.80
CA LYS A 214 16.88 9.41 4.31
C LYS A 214 16.24 9.17 5.65
N SER A 215 15.31 8.23 5.70
CA SER A 215 14.76 7.71 6.94
C SER A 215 15.59 6.49 7.35
N VAL A 216 16.50 6.73 8.29
CA VAL A 216 17.22 5.71 9.07
C VAL A 216 16.78 5.89 10.51
N ALA A 217 16.54 4.79 11.23
CA ALA A 217 16.18 4.86 12.64
C ALA A 217 17.23 5.64 13.42
N LYS A 218 16.82 6.74 14.06
CA LYS A 218 17.66 7.43 15.05
C LYS A 218 17.60 6.65 16.35
N LEU A 219 18.69 6.60 17.11
CA LEU A 219 18.71 5.92 18.40
C LEU A 219 17.57 6.39 19.33
N ALA A 220 17.32 7.70 19.38
CA ALA A 220 16.22 8.28 20.15
C ALA A 220 14.83 7.76 19.72
N GLU A 221 14.62 7.51 18.42
CA GLU A 221 13.37 6.94 17.91
C GLU A 221 13.20 5.49 18.39
N LEU A 222 14.28 4.69 18.35
CA LEU A 222 14.25 3.31 18.85
C LEU A 222 14.00 3.25 20.36
N VAL A 223 14.52 4.20 21.15
CA VAL A 223 14.18 4.35 22.58
C VAL A 223 12.68 4.56 22.73
N GLU A 224 12.11 5.57 22.04
CA GLU A 224 10.68 5.90 22.12
C GLU A 224 9.80 4.68 21.75
N ILE A 225 10.18 3.93 20.71
CA ILE A 225 9.46 2.73 20.27
C ILE A 225 9.54 1.61 21.32
N ARG A 226 10.75 1.31 21.84
CA ARG A 226 10.93 0.26 22.86
C ARG A 226 10.12 0.57 24.11
N GLU A 227 10.18 1.81 24.60
CA GLU A 227 9.40 2.26 25.75
C GLU A 227 7.88 2.17 25.50
N TYR A 228 7.42 2.58 24.32
CA TYR A 228 6.03 2.46 23.93
C TYR A 228 5.57 0.99 23.94
N ILE A 229 6.36 0.07 23.38
CA ILE A 229 6.05 -1.36 23.37
C ILE A 229 5.97 -1.90 24.80
N PHE A 230 6.97 -1.61 25.63
CA PHE A 230 7.01 -2.12 27.01
C PHE A 230 5.85 -1.60 27.86
N LYS A 231 5.43 -0.36 27.62
CA LYS A 231 4.30 0.25 28.32
C LYS A 231 2.96 -0.31 27.89
N ASN A 232 2.74 -0.47 26.58
CA ASN A 232 1.41 -0.81 26.04
C ASN A 232 1.22 -2.32 25.82
N TYR A 233 2.31 -3.07 25.66
CA TYR A 233 2.30 -4.51 25.41
C TYR A 233 3.26 -5.26 26.36
N PRO A 234 3.01 -5.22 27.68
CA PRO A 234 3.93 -5.77 28.69
C PRO A 234 4.20 -7.27 28.54
N ASN A 235 3.31 -8.01 27.88
CA ASN A 235 3.49 -9.44 27.61
C ASN A 235 4.70 -9.74 26.71
N TYR A 236 5.08 -8.82 25.81
CA TYR A 236 6.26 -9.00 24.97
C TYR A 236 7.55 -8.66 25.69
N LYS A 237 7.52 -7.95 26.83
CA LYS A 237 8.74 -7.47 27.50
C LYS A 237 9.74 -8.60 27.73
N LYS A 238 9.28 -9.74 28.28
CA LYS A 238 10.13 -10.93 28.54
C LYS A 238 10.71 -11.60 27.29
N HIS A 239 10.25 -11.23 26.09
CA HIS A 239 10.70 -11.77 24.81
C HIS A 239 11.45 -10.75 23.96
N LEU A 240 11.45 -9.50 24.38
CA LEU A 240 12.14 -8.36 23.78
C LEU A 240 13.33 -7.90 24.64
N THR A 241 13.74 -8.78 25.55
CA THR A 241 14.91 -8.60 26.42
C THR A 241 15.60 -9.95 26.51
N ASP A 242 16.85 -10.04 26.07
CA ASP A 242 17.70 -11.20 26.36
C ASP A 242 18.51 -10.92 27.63
N GLU A 243 18.11 -11.50 28.76
CA GLU A 243 18.74 -11.22 30.05
C GLU A 243 20.21 -11.65 30.13
N TRP A 244 20.69 -12.52 29.23
CA TRP A 244 22.08 -12.99 29.23
C TRP A 244 22.97 -12.11 28.36
N GLU A 245 22.54 -11.81 27.14
CA GLU A 245 23.25 -10.93 26.21
C GLU A 245 23.21 -9.46 26.64
N GLU A 246 22.07 -8.98 27.15
CA GLU A 246 21.89 -7.56 27.49
C GLU A 246 22.44 -7.19 28.88
N LYS A 247 22.76 -8.16 29.74
CA LYS A 247 23.07 -7.95 31.18
C LYS A 247 24.15 -6.89 31.45
N ASN A 248 25.13 -6.82 30.57
CA ASN A 248 26.29 -5.95 30.69
C ASN A 248 26.34 -4.85 29.62
N LEU A 249 25.27 -4.70 28.83
CA LEU A 249 25.19 -3.70 27.78
C LEU A 249 24.51 -2.43 28.31
N GLN A 250 24.96 -1.27 27.82
CA GLN A 250 24.19 -0.05 28.01
C GLN A 250 22.93 -0.09 27.13
N ASP A 251 21.85 0.60 27.52
CA ASP A 251 20.61 0.65 26.74
C ASP A 251 20.83 1.10 25.28
N SER A 252 21.76 2.03 25.06
CA SER A 252 22.15 2.48 23.71
C SER A 252 22.76 1.36 22.87
N GLU A 253 23.56 0.48 23.50
CA GLU A 253 24.20 -0.65 22.84
C GLU A 253 23.20 -1.78 22.58
N VAL A 254 22.27 -2.04 23.50
CA VAL A 254 21.14 -2.96 23.28
C VAL A 254 20.34 -2.53 22.07
N LEU A 255 19.93 -1.25 22.01
CA LEU A 255 19.15 -0.71 20.90
C LEU A 255 19.89 -0.79 19.57
N TRP A 256 21.19 -0.49 19.55
CA TRP A 256 21.98 -0.55 18.32
C TRP A 256 22.15 -1.99 17.80
N ARG A 257 22.29 -2.97 18.70
CA ARG A 257 22.54 -4.38 18.33
C ARG A 257 21.28 -5.17 18.02
N HIS A 258 20.19 -4.92 18.75
CA HIS A 258 19.01 -5.80 18.77
C HIS A 258 17.75 -5.16 18.21
N TRP A 259 17.73 -3.84 17.98
CA TRP A 259 16.56 -3.13 17.45
C TRP A 259 16.85 -2.54 16.08
N HIS A 260 15.98 -2.85 15.13
CA HIS A 260 16.14 -2.45 13.74
C HIS A 260 14.84 -1.88 13.18
N LYS A 261 14.90 -0.66 12.64
CA LYS A 261 13.87 -0.17 11.73
C LYS A 261 14.27 -0.56 10.32
N MET A 262 13.46 -1.40 9.69
CA MET A 262 13.66 -1.88 8.33
C MET A 262 12.81 -1.06 7.36
N GLU A 263 12.72 -1.55 6.12
CA GLU A 263 11.98 -0.98 5.00
C GLU A 263 10.71 -0.22 5.40
N GLY A 264 10.57 0.96 4.80
CA GLY A 264 9.41 1.81 4.94
C GLY A 264 8.62 1.94 3.64
N GLU A 265 7.32 2.13 3.79
CA GLU A 265 6.38 2.35 2.69
C GLU A 265 5.39 3.42 3.06
N ALA A 266 4.90 4.18 2.10
CA ALA A 266 3.97 5.24 2.40
C ALA A 266 2.93 5.46 1.29
N ILE A 267 1.89 6.18 1.67
CA ILE A 267 0.90 6.73 0.76
C ILE A 267 0.62 8.18 1.13
N TRP A 268 0.33 9.03 0.14
CA TRP A 268 -0.28 10.33 0.43
C TRP A 268 -1.75 10.15 0.78
N LEU A 269 -2.22 10.76 1.86
CA LEU A 269 -3.63 10.77 2.25
C LEU A 269 -4.21 12.18 2.07
N PRO A 270 -4.86 12.47 0.92
CA PRO A 270 -5.35 13.82 0.61
C PRO A 270 -6.30 14.42 1.65
N SER A 271 -7.17 13.62 2.25
CA SER A 271 -8.13 14.09 3.27
C SER A 271 -7.45 14.62 4.53
N GLU A 272 -6.27 14.08 4.85
CA GLU A 272 -5.50 14.43 6.06
C GLU A 272 -4.29 15.33 5.78
N LYS A 273 -3.97 15.54 4.49
CA LYS A 273 -2.83 16.32 3.98
C LYS A 273 -1.50 15.87 4.56
N CYS A 274 -1.32 14.57 4.66
CA CYS A 274 -0.09 13.98 5.17
C CYS A 274 0.19 12.64 4.48
N TYR A 275 1.45 12.22 4.50
CA TYR A 275 1.82 10.84 4.21
C TYR A 275 1.54 9.97 5.43
N ILE A 276 1.01 8.77 5.20
CA ILE A 276 1.00 7.71 6.20
C ILE A 276 2.07 6.71 5.78
N MET A 277 3.06 6.52 6.65
CA MET A 277 4.17 5.60 6.44
C MET A 277 4.05 4.41 7.37
N SER A 278 4.30 3.20 6.87
CA SER A 278 4.49 1.99 7.65
C SER A 278 5.94 1.54 7.52
N SER A 279 6.64 1.38 8.63
CA SER A 279 7.96 0.76 8.69
C SER A 279 7.89 -0.53 9.51
N ARG A 280 8.75 -1.50 9.21
CA ARG A 280 8.93 -2.66 10.11
C ARG A 280 9.90 -2.27 11.22
N VAL A 281 9.51 -2.48 12.47
CA VAL A 281 10.43 -2.39 13.62
C VAL A 281 10.60 -3.79 14.17
N THR A 282 11.83 -4.25 14.20
CA THR A 282 12.20 -5.62 14.52
C THR A 282 13.11 -5.64 15.74
N TYR A 283 12.83 -6.57 16.63
CA TYR A 283 13.74 -7.01 17.68
C TYR A 283 14.37 -8.35 17.28
N THR A 284 15.67 -8.50 17.55
CA THR A 284 16.42 -9.75 17.39
C THR A 284 17.09 -10.16 18.69
N ASP A 285 16.91 -11.41 19.10
CA ASP A 285 17.59 -12.01 20.25
C ASP A 285 19.11 -12.12 20.02
N THR A 286 19.52 -12.33 18.78
CA THR A 286 20.91 -12.26 18.33
C THR A 286 21.21 -10.90 17.69
N PRO A 287 22.47 -10.43 17.65
CA PRO A 287 22.87 -9.20 16.94
C PRO A 287 22.85 -9.38 15.40
N ASN A 288 21.91 -10.17 14.90
CA ASN A 288 21.77 -10.53 13.51
C ASN A 288 20.37 -10.16 13.01
N ARG A 289 20.29 -9.05 12.27
CA ARG A 289 19.05 -8.53 11.68
C ARG A 289 18.37 -9.47 10.68
N PHE A 290 19.01 -10.56 10.24
CA PHE A 290 18.45 -11.50 9.27
C PHE A 290 17.41 -12.44 9.87
N PHE A 291 17.44 -12.62 11.19
CA PHE A 291 16.56 -13.54 11.89
C PHE A 291 15.71 -12.78 12.91
N PRO A 292 14.67 -12.03 12.45
CA PRO A 292 13.77 -11.31 13.33
C PRO A 292 13.17 -12.24 14.38
N THR A 293 13.30 -11.89 15.67
CA THR A 293 12.56 -12.57 16.73
C THR A 293 11.13 -12.06 16.72
N VAL A 294 10.95 -10.73 16.84
CA VAL A 294 9.63 -10.09 16.82
C VAL A 294 9.65 -8.92 15.85
N THR A 295 8.61 -8.79 15.04
CA THR A 295 8.41 -7.62 14.17
C THR A 295 7.11 -6.92 14.51
N PHE A 296 7.13 -5.59 14.40
CA PHE A 296 5.99 -4.69 14.56
C PHE A 296 5.83 -3.83 13.31
N ALA A 297 4.59 -3.56 12.91
CA ALA A 297 4.30 -2.52 11.93
C ALA A 297 4.18 -1.17 12.65
N TYR A 298 5.16 -0.30 12.47
CA TYR A 298 5.22 1.03 13.06
C TYR A 298 4.70 2.05 12.06
N LEU A 299 3.62 2.74 12.43
CA LEU A 299 2.95 3.70 11.58
C LEU A 299 3.30 5.14 11.99
N GLN A 300 3.69 5.95 11.03
CA GLN A 300 4.06 7.35 11.20
C GLN A 300 3.26 8.23 10.24
N ALA A 301 3.10 9.51 10.59
CA ALA A 301 2.50 10.52 9.72
C ALA A 301 3.54 11.60 9.40
N PHE A 302 3.59 12.06 8.15
CA PHE A 302 4.52 13.10 7.71
C PHE A 302 3.80 14.19 6.91
N ASP A 303 4.23 15.44 7.02
CA ASP A 303 3.73 16.52 6.16
C ASP A 303 4.29 16.40 4.71
N ASP A 304 3.89 17.34 3.85
CA ASP A 304 4.36 17.46 2.47
C ASP A 304 5.86 17.79 2.33
N ASN A 305 6.54 18.12 3.43
CA ASN A 305 7.98 18.34 3.52
C ASN A 305 8.72 17.19 4.23
N TRP A 306 8.05 16.06 4.46
CA TRP A 306 8.58 14.89 5.17
C TRP A 306 9.02 15.16 6.62
N ASN A 307 8.44 16.17 7.27
CA ASN A 307 8.56 16.32 8.72
C ASN A 307 7.54 15.41 9.41
N GLU A 308 8.00 14.65 10.40
CA GLU A 308 7.12 13.77 11.17
C GLU A 308 6.12 14.59 12.00
N LEU A 309 4.84 14.25 11.86
CA LEU A 309 3.73 14.88 12.57
C LEU A 309 3.41 14.10 13.86
N LYS A 310 4.26 14.26 14.88
CA LYS A 310 4.03 13.64 16.20
C LYS A 310 2.72 14.16 16.82
N GLY A 311 1.88 13.25 17.30
CA GLY A 311 0.56 13.52 17.85
C GLY A 311 -0.55 13.74 16.81
N LYS A 312 -0.28 13.56 15.51
CA LYS A 312 -1.32 13.66 14.46
C LYS A 312 -2.41 12.64 14.74
N ARG A 313 -3.64 13.11 14.92
CA ARG A 313 -4.82 12.26 15.10
C ARG A 313 -5.64 12.15 13.82
N VAL A 314 -6.10 10.94 13.53
CA VAL A 314 -7.06 10.65 12.47
C VAL A 314 -8.26 9.96 13.08
N PHE A 315 -9.46 10.52 12.85
CA PHE A 315 -10.70 9.97 13.39
C PHE A 315 -11.09 8.68 12.68
N TYR A 316 -11.65 7.74 13.43
CA TYR A 316 -12.09 6.46 12.88
C TYR A 316 -13.29 6.64 11.94
N HIS A 317 -13.24 5.95 10.80
CA HIS A 317 -14.22 6.08 9.72
C HIS A 317 -15.58 5.44 10.01
N ASP A 318 -15.58 4.46 10.91
CA ASP A 318 -16.68 3.59 11.30
C ASP A 318 -17.35 3.99 12.61
N ILE A 319 -16.85 5.05 13.27
CA ILE A 319 -17.48 5.64 14.44
C ILE A 319 -18.24 6.89 14.04
N ASN A 320 -19.50 6.98 14.45
CA ASN A 320 -20.27 8.21 14.28
C ASN A 320 -19.82 9.23 15.32
N ILE A 321 -19.20 10.31 14.86
CA ILE A 321 -18.56 11.31 15.71
C ILE A 321 -19.35 12.62 15.63
N ASN A 322 -19.81 13.09 16.79
CA ASN A 322 -20.22 14.47 16.97
C ASN A 322 -19.07 15.24 17.64
N THR A 323 -18.43 16.14 16.90
CA THR A 323 -17.27 16.92 17.37
C THR A 323 -17.62 17.81 18.57
N ASP A 324 -18.85 18.30 18.65
CA ASP A 324 -19.29 19.17 19.75
C ASP A 324 -19.41 18.40 21.07
N ASP A 325 -19.85 17.14 21.01
CA ASP A 325 -19.97 16.29 22.20
C ASP A 325 -18.60 15.84 22.70
N ILE A 326 -17.65 15.61 21.79
CA ILE A 326 -16.23 15.39 22.14
C ILE A 326 -15.68 16.62 22.86
N ALA A 327 -15.89 17.82 22.31
CA ALA A 327 -15.39 19.07 22.90
C ALA A 327 -15.96 19.30 24.32
N LYS A 328 -17.27 19.09 24.51
CA LYS A 328 -17.92 19.18 25.84
C LYS A 328 -17.34 18.16 26.82
N SER A 329 -17.13 16.92 26.39
CA SER A 329 -16.57 15.87 27.24
C SER A 329 -15.13 16.19 27.65
N LEU A 330 -14.31 16.73 26.75
CA LEU A 330 -12.95 17.17 27.05
C LEU A 330 -12.92 18.33 28.04
N ALA A 331 -13.86 19.28 27.93
CA ALA A 331 -14.00 20.37 28.89
C ALA A 331 -14.40 19.86 30.28
N HIS A 332 -15.33 18.90 30.34
CA HIS A 332 -15.70 18.28 31.61
C HIS A 332 -14.53 17.54 32.28
N ILE A 333 -13.75 16.78 31.51
CA ILE A 333 -12.53 16.12 32.01
C ILE A 333 -11.52 17.16 32.56
N GLN A 334 -11.41 18.33 31.93
CA GLN A 334 -10.55 19.43 32.41
C GLN A 334 -11.01 19.95 33.77
N GLU A 335 -12.31 20.16 33.94
CA GLU A 335 -12.89 20.69 35.18
C GLU A 335 -12.75 19.71 36.35
N GLU A 336 -12.96 18.41 36.11
CA GLU A 336 -12.85 17.38 37.16
C GLU A 336 -11.47 17.27 37.81
N VAL A 337 -10.40 17.56 37.06
CA VAL A 337 -9.02 17.42 37.58
C VAL A 337 -8.68 18.53 38.58
N GLY A 338 -9.41 19.67 38.55
CA GLY A 338 -9.33 20.69 39.59
C GLY A 338 -7.97 21.36 39.74
N ILE A 339 -7.28 21.66 38.63
CA ILE A 339 -6.01 22.41 38.62
C ILE A 339 -6.22 23.78 39.26
N LYS A 340 -5.42 24.12 40.27
CA LYS A 340 -5.58 25.35 41.06
C LYS A 340 -4.69 26.46 40.55
N ASP A 341 -5.08 27.71 40.75
CA ASP A 341 -4.16 28.83 40.56
C ASP A 341 -3.23 28.96 41.78
N CYS A 342 -1.95 28.68 41.58
CA CYS A 342 -0.95 28.77 42.65
C CYS A 342 -0.54 30.22 42.97
N THR A 343 -1.00 31.22 42.21
CA THR A 343 -0.70 32.64 42.46
C THR A 343 -1.66 33.30 43.44
N LEU A 344 -2.70 32.58 43.89
CA LEU A 344 -3.78 33.14 44.72
C LEU A 344 -3.75 32.63 46.16
N GLY A 345 -4.13 33.51 47.09
CA GLY A 345 -4.37 33.16 48.50
C GLY A 345 -3.12 32.63 49.22
N LYS A 346 -3.30 31.56 50.00
CA LYS A 346 -2.25 30.97 50.87
C LYS A 346 -0.98 30.49 50.13
N TYR A 347 -1.06 30.30 48.82
CA TYR A 347 0.07 29.88 47.99
C TYR A 347 0.96 31.07 47.59
N SER A 348 0.42 32.28 47.54
CA SER A 348 1.19 33.50 47.17
C SER A 348 2.13 33.98 48.29
N SER A 349 1.82 33.62 49.53
CA SER A 349 2.46 34.12 50.74
C SER A 349 3.48 33.16 51.37
N ASP A 350 3.52 31.90 50.93
CA ASP A 350 4.41 30.85 51.45
C ASP A 350 5.12 30.13 50.29
N PRO A 351 6.45 30.29 50.14
CA PRO A 351 7.23 29.63 49.08
C PRO A 351 7.09 28.10 49.07
N ILE A 352 6.98 27.45 50.24
CA ILE A 352 6.85 25.99 50.33
C ILE A 352 5.46 25.55 49.87
N ALA A 353 4.42 26.31 50.24
CA ALA A 353 3.07 26.06 49.77
C ALA A 353 2.93 26.29 48.25
N TYR A 354 3.64 27.29 47.72
CA TYR A 354 3.71 27.56 46.28
C TYR A 354 4.33 26.39 45.51
N ASP A 355 5.51 25.93 45.91
CA ASP A 355 6.23 24.83 45.24
C ASP A 355 5.46 23.51 45.31
N ASN A 356 4.81 23.22 46.44
CA ASN A 356 3.93 22.06 46.59
C ASN A 356 2.70 22.17 45.68
N CYS A 357 2.12 23.36 45.54
CA CYS A 357 1.02 23.62 44.62
C CYS A 357 1.46 23.38 43.17
N LEU A 358 2.63 23.90 42.76
CA LEU A 358 3.17 23.74 41.42
C LEU A 358 3.44 22.26 41.10
N THR A 359 4.06 21.53 42.02
CA THR A 359 4.35 20.10 41.88
C THR A 359 3.07 19.28 41.74
N ASN A 360 2.08 19.52 42.60
CA ASN A 360 0.80 18.83 42.50
C ASN A 360 0.05 19.19 41.22
N ASN A 361 0.07 20.46 40.80
CA ASN A 361 -0.51 20.88 39.52
C ASN A 361 0.16 20.21 38.33
N ASN A 362 1.48 20.03 38.34
CA ASN A 362 2.19 19.31 37.29
C ASN A 362 1.76 17.84 37.24
N ARG A 363 1.61 17.18 38.39
CA ARG A 363 1.07 15.81 38.47
C ARG A 363 -0.37 15.73 37.95
N LEU A 364 -1.22 16.69 38.32
CA LEU A 364 -2.61 16.76 37.86
C LEU A 364 -2.70 17.03 36.35
N LYS A 365 -1.85 17.91 35.79
CA LYS A 365 -1.74 18.15 34.34
C LYS A 365 -1.37 16.86 33.60
N LEU A 366 -0.39 16.10 34.10
CA LEU A 366 -0.04 14.81 33.51
C LEU A 366 -1.21 13.81 33.54
N GLN A 367 -1.94 13.74 34.67
CA GLN A 367 -3.13 12.89 34.78
C GLN A 367 -4.25 13.32 33.83
N LEU A 368 -4.45 14.61 33.67
CA LEU A 368 -5.40 15.20 32.74
C LEU A 368 -5.06 14.82 31.29
N ASP A 369 -3.80 14.97 30.89
CA ASP A 369 -3.34 14.64 29.54
C ASP A 369 -3.55 13.14 29.25
N ILE A 370 -3.21 12.27 30.19
CA ILE A 370 -3.46 10.82 30.09
C ILE A 370 -4.97 10.53 29.95
N ARG A 371 -5.83 11.20 30.73
CA ARG A 371 -7.29 11.01 30.66
C ARG A 371 -7.86 11.48 29.33
N LYS A 372 -7.43 12.64 28.83
CA LYS A 372 -7.83 13.17 27.51
C LYS A 372 -7.40 12.24 26.39
N GLU A 373 -6.15 11.78 26.40
CA GLU A 373 -5.63 10.83 25.41
C GLU A 373 -6.43 9.52 25.42
N LYS A 374 -6.70 8.95 26.61
CA LYS A 374 -7.52 7.74 26.75
C LYS A 374 -8.95 7.94 26.21
N PHE A 375 -9.52 9.13 26.37
CA PHE A 375 -10.83 9.46 25.82
C PHE A 375 -10.79 9.58 24.29
N LEU A 376 -9.82 10.33 23.74
CA LEU A 376 -9.66 10.53 22.29
C LEU A 376 -9.33 9.24 21.54
N ASN A 377 -8.60 8.31 22.16
CA ASN A 377 -8.29 6.98 21.59
C ASN A 377 -9.53 6.09 21.37
N LYS A 378 -10.69 6.47 21.91
CA LYS A 378 -11.96 5.81 21.58
C LYS A 378 -12.47 6.21 20.19
N PHE A 379 -12.10 7.38 19.69
CA PHE A 379 -12.65 7.98 18.48
C PHE A 379 -11.61 8.19 17.36
N SER A 380 -10.33 8.11 17.70
CA SER A 380 -9.24 8.37 16.75
C SER A 380 -8.01 7.54 17.06
N ILE A 381 -7.22 7.30 16.01
CA ILE A 381 -5.85 6.80 16.12
C ILE A 381 -4.89 8.01 16.14
N SER A 382 -3.82 7.90 16.93
CA SER A 382 -2.75 8.91 17.00
C SER A 382 -1.50 8.37 16.34
N TYR A 383 -0.73 9.22 15.66
CA TYR A 383 0.54 8.90 15.04
C TYR A 383 1.71 9.62 15.76
N PRO A 384 2.89 8.99 15.87
CA PRO A 384 3.15 7.63 15.46
C PRO A 384 2.51 6.59 16.40
N THR A 385 2.35 5.36 15.92
CA THR A 385 1.79 4.25 16.70
C THR A 385 2.24 2.90 16.16
N ILE A 386 2.07 1.84 16.96
CA ILE A 386 2.27 0.47 16.52
C ILE A 386 0.91 -0.10 16.13
N LEU A 387 0.88 -0.79 15.00
CA LEU A 387 -0.30 -1.50 14.56
C LEU A 387 -0.69 -2.54 15.61
N ASP A 388 -1.82 -2.32 16.26
CA ASP A 388 -2.40 -3.25 17.20
C ASP A 388 -3.12 -4.36 16.41
N PHE A 389 -2.38 -5.44 16.13
CA PHE A 389 -2.94 -6.67 15.61
C PHE A 389 -2.61 -7.77 16.61
N ASN A 390 -3.59 -8.61 16.95
CA ASN A 390 -3.49 -9.60 18.02
C ASN A 390 -2.46 -10.69 17.62
N LEU A 391 -1.20 -10.42 17.94
CA LEU A 391 -0.09 -11.34 17.81
C LEU A 391 -0.33 -12.46 18.82
N ASP A 392 -0.66 -13.65 18.32
CA ASP A 392 -1.02 -14.81 19.13
C ASP A 392 0.03 -15.07 20.22
N ASN A 393 -0.35 -14.78 21.48
CA ASN A 393 0.48 -14.93 22.66
C ASN A 393 0.87 -16.39 22.97
N SER A 394 0.32 -17.37 22.22
CA SER A 394 0.61 -18.80 22.36
C SER A 394 1.75 -19.31 21.47
N LEU A 395 2.28 -18.46 20.58
CA LEU A 395 3.41 -18.80 19.73
C LEU A 395 4.71 -18.79 20.53
N ASP A 396 5.58 -19.77 20.28
CA ASP A 396 7.00 -19.63 20.55
C ASP A 396 7.51 -18.46 19.71
N ILE A 397 7.88 -17.35 20.38
CA ILE A 397 7.93 -15.99 19.82
C ILE A 397 9.00 -15.79 18.76
N LYS A 398 9.86 -16.78 18.52
CA LYS A 398 10.73 -16.78 17.34
C LYS A 398 9.91 -16.70 16.06
N ASP A 399 10.17 -15.64 15.31
CA ASP A 399 9.56 -15.31 14.02
C ASP A 399 8.12 -14.77 14.08
N CYS A 400 7.77 -14.09 15.18
CA CYS A 400 6.44 -13.49 15.37
C CYS A 400 6.37 -12.07 14.75
N GLY A 401 5.21 -11.65 14.24
CA GLY A 401 5.03 -10.31 13.69
C GLY A 401 4.54 -10.25 12.24
N PRO A 402 4.30 -9.03 11.72
CA PRO A 402 3.98 -8.82 10.33
C PRO A 402 5.26 -8.80 9.48
N LYS A 403 5.23 -9.49 8.36
CA LYS A 403 6.29 -9.58 7.34
C LYS A 403 5.75 -9.14 5.99
N GLU A 404 6.65 -8.76 5.07
CA GLU A 404 6.27 -8.33 3.72
C GLU A 404 5.18 -7.25 3.73
N VAL A 405 5.32 -6.28 4.65
CA VAL A 405 4.29 -5.26 4.90
C VAL A 405 4.19 -4.35 3.68
N SER A 406 2.98 -4.22 3.16
CA SER A 406 2.66 -3.40 2.00
C SER A 406 1.53 -2.42 2.32
N ILE A 407 1.56 -1.20 1.78
CA ILE A 407 0.46 -0.22 1.97
C ILE A 407 -0.14 0.21 0.63
N ILE A 408 -1.47 0.35 0.60
CA ILE A 408 -2.21 0.87 -0.55
C ILE A 408 -3.35 1.79 -0.11
N LEU A 409 -3.59 2.84 -0.88
CA LEU A 409 -4.73 3.73 -0.69
C LEU A 409 -5.93 3.29 -1.55
N LYS A 410 -7.06 2.99 -0.90
CA LYS A 410 -8.35 2.93 -1.57
C LYS A 410 -8.90 4.35 -1.71
N ASN A 411 -8.65 4.98 -2.85
CA ASN A 411 -9.07 6.35 -3.14
C ASN A 411 -10.42 6.36 -3.88
N GLY A 412 -11.52 6.43 -3.12
CA GLY A 412 -12.88 6.57 -3.64
C GLY A 412 -13.35 8.04 -3.67
N PRO A 413 -14.43 8.36 -4.41
CA PRO A 413 -14.92 9.74 -4.56
C PRO A 413 -15.44 10.39 -3.27
N HIS A 414 -15.78 9.59 -2.26
CA HIS A 414 -16.35 10.06 -0.99
C HIS A 414 -15.57 9.58 0.24
N PHE A 415 -14.53 8.77 0.02
CA PHE A 415 -13.88 8.03 1.10
C PHE A 415 -12.48 7.58 0.69
N GLN A 416 -11.52 7.81 1.58
CA GLN A 416 -10.12 7.44 1.42
C GLN A 416 -9.74 6.52 2.57
N GLU A 417 -9.15 5.36 2.24
CA GLU A 417 -8.82 4.37 3.25
C GLU A 417 -7.46 3.74 2.97
N PRO A 418 -6.45 3.97 3.83
CA PRO A 418 -5.23 3.18 3.80
C PRO A 418 -5.54 1.74 4.19
N ILE A 419 -4.90 0.81 3.49
CA ILE A 419 -4.97 -0.63 3.78
C ILE A 419 -3.55 -1.15 3.82
N LEU A 420 -3.18 -1.77 4.93
CA LEU A 420 -1.94 -2.53 5.06
C LEU A 420 -2.20 -3.98 4.69
N HIS A 421 -1.28 -4.59 3.95
CA HIS A 421 -1.28 -6.00 3.62
C HIS A 421 0.05 -6.62 4.08
N PHE A 422 0.01 -7.70 4.85
CA PHE A 422 1.22 -8.38 5.34
C PHE A 422 0.99 -9.88 5.54
N THR A 423 2.09 -10.61 5.69
CA THR A 423 2.11 -12.02 6.10
C THR A 423 2.38 -12.12 7.60
N ALA A 424 1.69 -13.01 8.32
CA ALA A 424 2.05 -13.35 9.70
C ALA A 424 1.88 -14.86 9.95
N LEU A 425 2.62 -15.37 10.94
CA LEU A 425 2.52 -16.75 11.42
C LEU A 425 1.45 -16.86 12.50
N GLU A 426 0.59 -17.87 12.42
CA GLU A 426 -0.35 -18.27 13.47
C GLU A 426 -0.15 -19.74 13.85
N LYS A 427 -0.50 -20.09 15.09
CA LYS A 427 -0.54 -21.48 15.55
C LYS A 427 -1.87 -22.11 15.16
N VAL A 428 -1.82 -23.23 14.45
CA VAL A 428 -3.00 -24.01 14.05
C VAL A 428 -2.82 -25.43 14.57
N GLY A 429 -3.43 -25.73 15.71
CA GLY A 429 -3.18 -26.97 16.45
C GLY A 429 -1.74 -27.01 16.97
N ASN A 430 -0.94 -27.97 16.53
CA ASN A 430 0.48 -28.09 16.87
C ASN A 430 1.40 -27.47 15.82
N ASP A 431 0.88 -27.06 14.66
CA ASP A 431 1.68 -26.54 13.55
C ASP A 431 1.67 -25.00 13.51
N LYS A 432 2.71 -24.41 12.93
CA LYS A 432 2.76 -22.99 12.57
C LYS A 432 2.37 -22.83 11.10
N LYS A 433 1.39 -21.98 10.79
CA LYS A 433 0.94 -21.69 9.42
C LYS A 433 1.01 -20.20 9.13
N LYS A 434 1.37 -19.85 7.89
CA LYS A 434 1.42 -18.47 7.41
C LYS A 434 0.08 -18.07 6.82
N PHE A 435 -0.36 -16.87 7.16
CA PHE A 435 -1.57 -16.25 6.64
C PHE A 435 -1.28 -14.83 6.16
N LYS A 436 -2.12 -14.35 5.25
CA LYS A 436 -2.11 -12.96 4.78
C LYS A 436 -3.21 -12.18 5.48
N TYR A 437 -2.92 -10.93 5.84
CA TYR A 437 -3.86 -10.04 6.53
C TYR A 437 -4.00 -8.76 5.75
N LEU A 438 -5.20 -8.18 5.84
CA LEU A 438 -5.48 -6.82 5.46
C LEU A 438 -5.87 -6.05 6.72
N VAL A 439 -5.25 -4.91 6.97
CA VAL A 439 -5.51 -4.08 8.16
C VAL A 439 -5.90 -2.66 7.74
N PHE A 440 -6.93 -2.14 8.38
CA PHE A 440 -7.57 -0.85 8.13
C PHE A 440 -7.29 0.07 9.34
N PRO A 441 -6.16 0.78 9.39
CA PRO A 441 -5.72 1.49 10.59
C PRO A 441 -6.67 2.64 11.00
N HIS A 442 -7.52 3.11 10.08
CA HIS A 442 -8.51 4.16 10.33
C HIS A 442 -9.91 3.60 10.62
N ARG A 443 -10.01 2.32 11.00
CA ARG A 443 -11.23 1.73 11.57
C ARG A 443 -10.98 1.28 13.00
N LYS A 444 -12.02 1.36 13.84
CA LYS A 444 -11.97 0.84 15.21
C LYS A 444 -12.47 -0.60 15.29
N GLU A 445 -13.60 -0.85 14.65
CA GLU A 445 -14.27 -2.15 14.57
C GLU A 445 -13.94 -2.82 13.22
N ASP A 446 -13.85 -4.16 13.23
CA ASP A 446 -13.47 -4.95 12.05
C ASP A 446 -12.21 -4.38 11.36
N ASN A 447 -11.23 -3.94 12.14
CA ASN A 447 -10.06 -3.21 11.66
C ASN A 447 -9.04 -4.12 10.95
N TYR A 448 -9.27 -5.43 10.88
CA TYR A 448 -8.50 -6.35 10.06
C TYR A 448 -9.34 -7.48 9.47
N VAL A 449 -8.82 -8.11 8.43
CA VAL A 449 -9.39 -9.29 7.77
C VAL A 449 -8.28 -10.27 7.43
N LYS A 450 -8.44 -11.55 7.82
CA LYS A 450 -7.56 -12.64 7.42
C LYS A 450 -7.97 -13.17 6.06
N LEU A 451 -7.02 -13.27 5.13
CA LEU A 451 -7.30 -13.79 3.80
C LEU A 451 -7.41 -15.31 3.81
N THR A 452 -8.48 -15.80 3.20
CA THR A 452 -8.75 -17.22 3.02
C THR A 452 -8.59 -17.56 1.55
N ILE A 453 -7.58 -18.38 1.27
CA ILE A 453 -7.21 -18.83 -0.07
C ILE A 453 -7.59 -20.30 -0.17
N PRO A 454 -8.41 -20.72 -1.15
CA PRO A 454 -8.76 -22.12 -1.30
C PRO A 454 -7.51 -22.98 -1.52
N GLU A 455 -7.51 -24.20 -1.00
CA GLU A 455 -6.39 -25.14 -1.15
C GLU A 455 -6.03 -25.33 -2.64
N ASN A 456 -4.75 -25.54 -2.93
CA ASN A 456 -4.18 -25.68 -4.27
C ASN A 456 -4.34 -24.45 -5.20
N THR A 457 -4.87 -23.32 -4.70
CA THR A 457 -4.94 -22.08 -5.50
C THR A 457 -3.56 -21.46 -5.70
N ILE A 458 -2.68 -21.56 -4.71
CA ILE A 458 -1.36 -20.93 -4.69
C ILE A 458 -0.36 -21.91 -4.08
N SER A 459 0.84 -22.00 -4.63
CA SER A 459 1.93 -22.78 -4.03
C SER A 459 2.38 -22.18 -2.69
N ILE A 460 2.78 -23.03 -1.74
CA ILE A 460 3.30 -22.59 -0.42
C ILE A 460 4.44 -21.57 -0.57
N GLN A 461 5.34 -21.77 -1.54
CA GLN A 461 6.45 -20.85 -1.84
C GLN A 461 5.99 -19.43 -2.22
N ASN A 462 4.79 -19.29 -2.78
CA ASN A 462 4.23 -17.99 -3.14
C ASN A 462 3.47 -17.34 -1.97
N LEU A 463 3.14 -18.07 -0.90
CA LEU A 463 2.60 -17.47 0.33
C LEU A 463 3.66 -16.67 1.09
N ASP A 464 4.92 -17.09 0.98
CA ASP A 464 6.06 -16.47 1.65
C ASP A 464 6.49 -15.16 1.01
N LYS A 465 6.15 -14.97 -0.27
CA LYS A 465 6.51 -13.78 -1.03
C LYS A 465 5.58 -12.62 -0.70
N ARG A 466 6.10 -11.40 -0.83
CA ARG A 466 5.32 -10.18 -0.98
C ARG A 466 4.30 -10.32 -2.11
N TRP A 467 3.13 -9.71 -1.98
CA TRP A 467 2.14 -9.61 -3.07
C TRP A 467 1.90 -8.14 -3.40
N SER A 468 1.68 -7.82 -4.67
CA SER A 468 1.46 -6.43 -5.11
C SER A 468 -0.05 -6.14 -5.17
N PRO A 469 -0.58 -5.27 -4.28
CA PRO A 469 -1.99 -4.93 -4.27
C PRO A 469 -2.36 -3.92 -5.37
N PHE A 470 -3.61 -3.95 -5.82
CA PHE A 470 -4.21 -2.92 -6.66
C PHE A 470 -5.74 -2.91 -6.59
N PHE A 471 -6.34 -1.82 -7.06
CA PHE A 471 -7.80 -1.69 -7.12
C PHE A 471 -8.31 -1.65 -8.56
N HIS A 472 -9.27 -2.52 -8.85
CA HIS A 472 -10.03 -2.45 -10.09
C HIS A 472 -10.99 -1.23 -10.08
N PRO A 473 -11.24 -0.53 -11.22
CA PRO A 473 -12.18 0.60 -11.28
C PRO A 473 -13.55 0.35 -10.67
N ASN A 474 -14.11 -0.82 -10.92
CA ASN A 474 -15.42 -1.17 -10.39
C ASN A 474 -15.46 -1.20 -8.86
N ASP A 475 -14.35 -1.55 -8.19
CA ASP A 475 -14.29 -1.66 -6.73
C ASP A 475 -14.07 -0.31 -6.01
N LEU A 476 -13.71 0.75 -6.75
CA LEU A 476 -13.57 2.11 -6.19
C LEU A 476 -14.89 2.90 -6.20
N THR A 477 -15.96 2.36 -6.79
CA THR A 477 -17.24 3.08 -6.96
C THR A 477 -18.22 2.90 -5.80
N SER A 478 -17.93 1.99 -4.86
CA SER A 478 -18.82 1.73 -3.71
C SER A 478 -18.99 2.99 -2.86
N LYS A 479 -20.25 3.40 -2.68
CA LYS A 479 -20.64 4.56 -1.85
C LYS A 479 -20.85 4.21 -0.38
N SER A 480 -20.89 2.92 -0.03
CA SER A 480 -21.20 2.49 1.33
C SER A 480 -19.95 2.44 2.19
N LYS A 481 -19.99 3.09 3.36
CA LYS A 481 -18.96 2.95 4.42
C LYS A 481 -18.92 1.54 5.01
N LEU A 482 -20.03 0.80 4.92
CA LEU A 482 -20.20 -0.53 5.52
C LEU A 482 -19.62 -1.65 4.66
N ARG A 483 -19.69 -1.55 3.33
CA ARG A 483 -19.11 -2.56 2.42
C ARG A 483 -17.75 -2.12 1.94
N LYS A 484 -16.71 -2.81 2.42
CA LYS A 484 -15.31 -2.52 2.10
C LYS A 484 -14.97 -2.92 0.67
N GLY A 485 -15.70 -3.84 0.03
CA GLY A 485 -15.55 -4.14 -1.40
C GLY A 485 -14.45 -5.16 -1.67
N TYR A 486 -13.66 -4.98 -2.74
CA TYR A 486 -12.65 -5.96 -3.15
C TYR A 486 -11.30 -5.30 -3.45
N ILE A 487 -10.25 -6.08 -3.22
CA ILE A 487 -8.87 -5.78 -3.60
C ILE A 487 -8.35 -6.88 -4.51
N HIS A 488 -7.50 -6.49 -5.46
CA HIS A 488 -6.80 -7.43 -6.32
C HIS A 488 -5.34 -7.53 -5.89
N LEU A 489 -4.78 -8.74 -5.96
CA LEU A 489 -3.44 -9.05 -5.49
C LEU A 489 -2.71 -9.84 -6.57
N ILE A 490 -1.55 -9.32 -7.02
CA ILE A 490 -0.65 -10.07 -7.89
C ILE A 490 0.24 -10.95 -7.02
N THR A 491 0.13 -12.26 -7.19
CA THR A 491 0.82 -13.26 -6.36
C THR A 491 2.07 -13.83 -7.03
N SER A 492 2.15 -13.72 -8.35
CA SER A 492 3.28 -14.11 -9.18
C SER A 492 3.28 -13.24 -10.43
N ASN A 493 4.45 -12.82 -10.92
CA ASN A 493 4.59 -12.08 -12.17
C ASN A 493 5.04 -12.98 -13.35
N LYS A 494 5.53 -14.19 -13.06
CA LYS A 494 6.03 -15.17 -14.04
C LYS A 494 5.70 -16.61 -13.59
N PRO A 495 4.57 -17.21 -14.03
CA PRO A 495 3.48 -16.61 -14.80
C PRO A 495 2.72 -15.54 -13.98
N LEU A 496 2.01 -14.65 -14.67
CA LEU A 496 1.18 -13.61 -14.04
C LEU A 496 -0.06 -14.25 -13.41
N GLU A 497 -0.19 -14.14 -12.09
CA GLU A 497 -1.33 -14.64 -11.32
C GLU A 497 -2.00 -13.51 -10.52
N VAL A 498 -3.33 -13.40 -10.64
CA VAL A 498 -4.12 -12.37 -9.95
C VAL A 498 -5.23 -13.04 -9.14
N LEU A 499 -5.28 -12.68 -7.85
CA LEU A 499 -6.42 -12.95 -6.98
C LEU A 499 -7.31 -11.73 -6.84
N ARG A 500 -8.60 -11.98 -6.63
CA ARG A 500 -9.57 -11.03 -6.13
C ARG A 500 -10.05 -11.46 -4.76
N CYS A 501 -9.85 -10.60 -3.76
CA CYS A 501 -10.18 -10.88 -2.37
C CYS A 501 -11.23 -9.90 -1.84
N SER A 502 -12.20 -10.43 -1.09
CA SER A 502 -13.18 -9.63 -0.37
C SER A 502 -12.51 -8.88 0.78
N LEU A 503 -12.68 -7.56 0.84
CA LEU A 503 -12.24 -6.73 1.96
C LEU A 503 -13.13 -6.87 3.20
N ASP A 504 -14.30 -7.50 3.05
CA ASP A 504 -15.25 -7.73 4.14
C ASP A 504 -15.04 -9.11 4.78
N SER A 505 -14.90 -10.16 3.95
CA SER A 505 -14.83 -11.56 4.42
C SER A 505 -13.47 -12.22 4.28
N GLY A 506 -12.52 -11.62 3.55
CA GLY A 506 -11.20 -12.18 3.30
C GLY A 506 -11.15 -13.32 2.29
N ILE A 507 -12.30 -13.77 1.77
CA ILE A 507 -12.36 -14.85 0.79
C ILE A 507 -11.72 -14.39 -0.53
N CYS A 508 -10.70 -15.13 -0.97
CA CYS A 508 -9.96 -14.89 -2.21
C CYS A 508 -10.37 -15.89 -3.30
N LYS A 509 -10.43 -15.41 -4.54
CA LYS A 509 -10.62 -16.23 -5.74
C LYS A 509 -9.56 -15.88 -6.78
N LYS A 510 -8.96 -16.87 -7.42
CA LYS A 510 -8.08 -16.65 -8.58
C LYS A 510 -8.93 -16.15 -9.74
N THR A 511 -8.61 -14.97 -10.27
CA THR A 511 -9.34 -14.36 -11.40
C THR A 511 -8.56 -14.42 -12.69
N TYR A 512 -7.24 -14.61 -12.63
CA TYR A 512 -6.40 -14.69 -13.82
C TYR A 512 -5.15 -15.53 -13.57
N ASN A 513 -4.71 -16.26 -14.61
CA ASN A 513 -3.45 -16.98 -14.66
C ASN A 513 -2.93 -17.03 -16.10
N SER A 514 -1.80 -16.38 -16.38
CA SER A 514 -1.24 -16.33 -17.74
C SER A 514 -0.76 -17.68 -18.26
N TYR A 515 -0.45 -18.62 -17.36
CA TYR A 515 -0.11 -20.00 -17.74
C TYR A 515 -1.21 -20.66 -18.57
N ASN A 516 -2.48 -20.37 -18.25
CA ASN A 516 -3.61 -20.95 -18.97
C ASN A 516 -3.78 -20.37 -20.39
N GLU A 517 -3.23 -19.18 -20.65
CA GLU A 517 -3.37 -18.47 -21.91
C GLU A 517 -2.27 -18.87 -22.91
N TRP A 518 -1.03 -19.04 -22.43
CA TRP A 518 0.14 -19.28 -23.31
C TRP A 518 1.22 -20.20 -22.73
N GLY A 519 0.93 -20.91 -21.64
CA GLY A 519 1.82 -21.89 -21.01
C GLY A 519 2.91 -21.27 -20.12
N ASP A 520 3.86 -22.09 -19.67
CA ASP A 520 4.97 -21.64 -18.84
C ASP A 520 6.08 -20.96 -19.66
N SER A 521 6.62 -19.85 -19.14
CA SER A 521 7.90 -19.25 -19.54
C SER A 521 9.05 -19.61 -18.58
N LYS A 522 8.84 -20.55 -17.65
CA LYS A 522 9.88 -20.98 -16.70
C LYS A 522 11.14 -21.53 -17.35
N ASP A 523 11.05 -22.09 -18.56
CA ASP A 523 12.19 -22.77 -19.19
C ASP A 523 13.10 -21.83 -20.02
N SER A 524 12.63 -20.65 -20.43
CA SER A 524 13.37 -19.79 -21.38
C SER A 524 14.42 -18.89 -20.73
N VAL A 525 14.20 -18.43 -19.49
CA VAL A 525 15.12 -17.48 -18.81
C VAL A 525 15.29 -17.84 -17.34
N GLN A 526 16.10 -18.88 -17.06
CA GLN A 526 16.41 -19.31 -15.68
C GLN A 526 17.18 -18.27 -14.86
N SER A 527 17.83 -17.31 -15.53
CA SER A 527 18.65 -16.28 -14.87
C SER A 527 17.84 -15.12 -14.30
N LEU A 528 16.54 -14.99 -14.65
CA LEU A 528 15.70 -13.85 -14.28
C LEU A 528 14.44 -14.28 -13.52
N ASP A 529 14.35 -13.79 -12.28
CA ASP A 529 13.14 -13.84 -11.46
C ASP A 529 12.45 -12.46 -11.43
N ILE A 530 11.12 -12.46 -11.49
CA ILE A 530 10.30 -11.24 -11.40
C ILE A 530 9.45 -11.32 -10.13
N LEU A 531 9.92 -10.66 -9.08
CA LEU A 531 9.29 -10.65 -7.77
C LEU A 531 8.26 -9.50 -7.68
N PRO A 532 7.19 -9.68 -6.89
CA PRO A 532 6.31 -8.57 -6.53
C PRO A 532 7.10 -7.42 -5.86
N GLY A 533 6.70 -6.19 -6.18
CA GLY A 533 7.35 -4.97 -5.69
C GLY A 533 6.32 -4.00 -5.12
N SER A 534 6.19 -2.82 -5.71
CA SER A 534 5.20 -1.82 -5.30
C SER A 534 3.76 -2.30 -5.51
N GLN A 535 2.80 -1.53 -4.99
CA GLN A 535 1.41 -1.57 -5.46
C GLN A 535 1.31 -1.11 -6.92
N TYR A 536 0.22 -1.49 -7.58
CA TYR A 536 -0.12 -0.97 -8.91
C TYR A 536 -1.19 0.12 -8.80
N VAL A 537 -0.90 1.31 -9.31
CA VAL A 537 -1.77 2.49 -9.27
C VAL A 537 -2.33 2.79 -10.66
N LYS A 538 -3.52 3.39 -10.72
CA LYS A 538 -4.11 3.81 -12.00
C LYS A 538 -3.38 5.04 -12.54
N LEU A 539 -3.59 5.29 -13.83
CA LEU A 539 -3.26 6.58 -14.44
C LEU A 539 -3.96 7.73 -13.67
N PRO A 540 -3.36 8.93 -13.64
CA PRO A 540 -3.94 10.09 -12.97
C PRO A 540 -5.37 10.37 -13.47
N SER A 541 -6.27 10.73 -12.56
CA SER A 541 -7.72 10.86 -12.84
C SER A 541 -8.08 11.91 -13.88
N VAL A 542 -7.19 12.87 -14.13
CA VAL A 542 -7.34 13.90 -15.18
C VAL A 542 -7.10 13.35 -16.58
N VAL A 543 -6.46 12.19 -16.70
CA VAL A 543 -6.15 11.52 -17.96
C VAL A 543 -7.32 10.60 -18.35
N PRO A 544 -7.77 10.61 -19.61
CA PRO A 544 -8.91 9.82 -20.04
C PRO A 544 -8.61 8.32 -20.03
N THR A 545 -9.63 7.51 -19.74
CA THR A 545 -9.53 6.04 -19.80
C THR A 545 -9.72 5.52 -21.22
N ILE A 546 -9.18 4.33 -21.52
CA ILE A 546 -9.46 3.65 -22.79
C ILE A 546 -10.72 2.79 -22.63
N LYS A 547 -11.63 2.82 -23.61
CA LYS A 547 -12.85 2.01 -23.56
C LYS A 547 -12.53 0.53 -23.42
N SER A 548 -13.21 -0.14 -22.48
CA SER A 548 -13.07 -1.58 -22.23
C SER A 548 -11.68 -2.04 -21.79
N MET A 549 -10.81 -1.12 -21.39
CA MET A 549 -9.44 -1.42 -21.00
C MET A 549 -9.07 -0.65 -19.74
N ASN A 550 -8.38 -1.33 -18.84
CA ASN A 550 -7.85 -0.75 -17.62
C ASN A 550 -6.32 -0.79 -17.64
N LEU A 551 -5.70 0.27 -17.11
CA LEU A 551 -4.25 0.46 -17.13
C LEU A 551 -3.78 0.80 -15.71
N TRP A 552 -2.74 0.11 -15.27
CA TRP A 552 -2.06 0.37 -14.02
C TRP A 552 -0.55 0.39 -14.21
N VAL A 553 0.12 1.12 -13.33
CA VAL A 553 1.57 1.26 -13.30
C VAL A 553 2.09 0.79 -11.95
N GLY A 554 3.17 0.02 -11.98
CA GLY A 554 3.82 -0.51 -10.79
C GLY A 554 5.32 -0.68 -11.01
N PHE A 555 6.00 -1.09 -9.93
CA PHE A 555 7.43 -1.36 -9.91
C PHE A 555 7.69 -2.75 -9.32
N PRO A 556 7.53 -3.85 -10.09
CA PRO A 556 8.03 -5.15 -9.69
C PRO A 556 9.55 -5.13 -9.50
N LEU A 557 10.04 -6.08 -8.70
CA LEU A 557 11.46 -6.24 -8.43
C LEU A 557 12.04 -7.33 -9.33
N MET A 558 12.98 -6.95 -10.17
CA MET A 558 13.73 -7.85 -11.03
C MET A 558 14.92 -8.41 -10.25
N LEU A 559 15.18 -9.70 -10.37
CA LEU A 559 16.27 -10.38 -9.68
C LEU A 559 17.06 -11.23 -10.68
N VAL A 560 18.38 -11.01 -10.69
CA VAL A 560 19.35 -11.88 -11.36
C VAL A 560 20.38 -12.35 -10.34
N LYS A 561 20.91 -13.56 -10.53
CA LYS A 561 21.88 -14.18 -9.61
C LYS A 561 23.27 -14.24 -10.22
N ASN A 562 24.30 -14.14 -9.38
CA ASN A 562 25.71 -14.37 -9.76
C ASN A 562 26.16 -13.62 -11.03
N CYS A 563 25.69 -12.37 -11.20
CA CYS A 563 25.92 -11.60 -12.42
C CYS A 563 27.14 -10.67 -12.35
N GLY A 564 27.80 -10.54 -11.20
CA GLY A 564 28.98 -9.67 -11.01
C GLY A 564 28.89 -8.69 -9.84
N CYS A 565 27.71 -8.54 -9.22
CA CYS A 565 27.51 -7.75 -8.02
C CYS A 565 26.70 -8.56 -7.00
N GLY A 566 27.39 -9.13 -6.01
CA GLY A 566 26.77 -9.98 -4.99
C GLY A 566 26.27 -11.33 -5.53
N GLU A 567 25.65 -12.10 -4.64
CA GLU A 567 24.93 -13.35 -4.97
C GLU A 567 23.62 -13.04 -5.69
N GLU A 568 22.94 -11.96 -5.30
CA GLU A 568 21.69 -11.52 -5.88
C GLU A 568 21.72 -10.01 -6.17
N PHE A 569 21.44 -9.65 -7.42
CA PHE A 569 21.30 -8.28 -7.85
C PHE A 569 19.84 -7.99 -8.13
N ARG A 570 19.25 -7.09 -7.34
CA ARG A 570 17.81 -6.81 -7.33
C ARG A 570 17.56 -5.34 -7.65
N ARG A 571 16.74 -5.08 -8.67
CA ARG A 571 16.40 -3.72 -9.14
C ARG A 571 14.95 -3.57 -9.56
N PRO A 572 14.34 -2.40 -9.33
CA PRO A 572 12.98 -2.13 -9.78
C PRO A 572 12.95 -1.85 -11.29
N SER A 573 11.83 -2.18 -11.92
CA SER A 573 11.51 -1.80 -13.31
C SER A 573 10.11 -1.21 -13.34
N LEU A 574 9.91 -0.12 -14.09
CA LEU A 574 8.60 0.49 -14.28
C LEU A 574 7.80 -0.39 -15.24
N THR A 575 6.59 -0.79 -14.86
CA THR A 575 5.77 -1.68 -15.70
C THR A 575 4.38 -1.12 -15.97
N LEU A 576 3.86 -1.41 -17.16
CA LEU A 576 2.48 -1.14 -17.55
C LEU A 576 1.69 -2.45 -17.53
N LEU A 577 0.81 -2.60 -16.54
CA LEU A 577 -0.17 -3.68 -16.45
C LEU A 577 -1.47 -3.24 -17.11
N THR A 578 -2.04 -4.11 -17.93
CA THR A 578 -3.31 -3.87 -18.62
C THR A 578 -4.31 -4.97 -18.33
N GLU A 579 -5.59 -4.63 -18.40
CA GLU A 579 -6.68 -5.59 -18.39
C GLU A 579 -7.67 -5.24 -19.50
N TYR A 580 -8.06 -6.26 -20.26
CA TYR A 580 -9.09 -6.17 -21.29
C TYR A 580 -10.07 -7.34 -21.12
N LYS A 581 -11.31 -7.04 -20.73
CA LYS A 581 -12.40 -8.02 -20.57
C LYS A 581 -12.05 -9.25 -19.70
N GLY A 582 -11.27 -9.05 -18.65
CA GLY A 582 -10.84 -10.06 -17.68
C GLY A 582 -9.44 -10.63 -17.92
N SER A 583 -8.84 -10.38 -19.09
CA SER A 583 -7.49 -10.85 -19.42
C SER A 583 -6.46 -9.79 -19.05
N TYR A 584 -5.48 -10.17 -18.21
CA TYR A 584 -4.42 -9.28 -17.76
C TYR A 584 -3.14 -9.52 -18.55
N ASN A 585 -2.35 -8.47 -18.79
CA ASN A 585 -1.04 -8.60 -19.43
C ASN A 585 -0.08 -7.49 -19.00
N PHE A 586 1.22 -7.78 -19.01
CA PHE A 586 2.25 -6.74 -18.98
C PHE A 586 2.54 -6.27 -20.41
N GLU A 587 2.30 -5.00 -20.71
CA GLU A 587 2.56 -4.45 -22.05
C GLU A 587 4.00 -4.02 -22.22
N LEU A 588 4.57 -3.46 -21.14
CA LEU A 588 5.84 -2.76 -21.14
C LEU A 588 6.56 -3.00 -19.83
N PHE A 589 7.84 -3.36 -19.89
CA PHE A 589 8.81 -3.18 -18.81
C PHE A 589 9.82 -2.12 -19.23
N SER A 590 10.10 -1.15 -18.38
CA SER A 590 11.29 -0.31 -18.55
C SER A 590 12.54 -1.09 -18.15
N GLY A 591 13.70 -0.61 -18.57
CA GLY A 591 14.99 -1.06 -18.05
C GLY A 591 15.02 -0.89 -16.53
N VAL A 592 15.88 -1.68 -15.88
CA VAL A 592 16.07 -1.60 -14.43
C VAL A 592 16.59 -0.22 -14.02
N GLN A 593 16.15 0.27 -12.86
CA GLN A 593 16.45 1.62 -12.40
C GLN A 593 17.19 1.64 -11.07
N ASP A 594 18.31 2.35 -11.04
CA ASP A 594 19.10 2.58 -9.82
C ASP A 594 18.82 3.97 -9.23
N PHE A 595 18.07 4.81 -9.95
CA PHE A 595 17.75 6.20 -9.58
C PHE A 595 18.99 7.05 -9.20
N ASN A 596 20.16 6.68 -9.71
CA ASN A 596 21.45 7.27 -9.32
C ASN A 596 21.66 7.22 -7.78
N ILE A 597 21.20 6.15 -7.15
CA ILE A 597 21.37 5.86 -5.73
C ILE A 597 22.43 4.75 -5.64
N PRO A 598 23.61 5.02 -5.06
CA PRO A 598 24.54 3.96 -4.70
C PRO A 598 23.90 3.12 -3.60
N VAL A 599 23.74 1.82 -3.86
CA VAL A 599 23.06 0.88 -2.96
C VAL A 599 24.00 0.48 -1.84
N THR A 600 23.64 0.82 -0.60
CA THR A 600 24.40 0.42 0.58
C THR A 600 24.59 -1.09 0.64
N SER A 601 25.80 -1.52 1.01
CA SER A 601 26.16 -2.90 1.31
C SER A 601 25.28 -3.45 2.43
N TRP A 602 25.13 -4.77 2.45
CA TRP A 602 24.32 -5.47 3.44
C TRP A 602 24.92 -5.36 4.84
N ASP A 603 26.19 -5.03 5.02
CA ASP A 603 26.75 -4.70 6.35
C ASP A 603 26.56 -3.23 6.78
N LEU A 604 25.93 -2.41 5.94
CA LEU A 604 25.65 -0.98 6.13
C LEU A 604 26.89 -0.07 6.22
N LYS A 605 28.08 -0.53 5.82
CA LYS A 605 29.32 0.25 5.96
C LYS A 605 29.72 1.03 4.71
N ALA A 606 29.35 0.56 3.52
CA ALA A 606 29.69 1.19 2.26
C ALA A 606 28.63 0.85 1.20
N ASP A 607 28.99 0.89 -0.08
CA ASP A 607 28.13 0.64 -1.25
C ASP A 607 28.68 -0.47 -2.16
N TYR A 608 29.64 -1.25 -1.65
CA TYR A 608 30.17 -2.39 -2.38
C TYR A 608 29.16 -3.53 -2.47
N CYS A 609 29.39 -4.40 -3.44
CA CYS A 609 28.56 -5.57 -3.66
C CYS A 609 28.91 -6.71 -2.69
N ASP A 610 28.09 -6.93 -1.66
CA ASP A 610 28.10 -8.11 -0.79
C ASP A 610 26.69 -8.75 -0.70
N ALA A 611 26.64 -10.08 -0.53
CA ALA A 611 25.40 -10.84 -0.40
C ALA A 611 24.32 -10.43 -1.43
N ALA A 612 23.24 -9.79 -1.00
CA ALA A 612 22.21 -9.24 -1.88
C ALA A 612 22.39 -7.72 -2.06
N ASN A 613 22.63 -7.27 -3.29
CA ASN A 613 22.59 -5.85 -3.62
C ASN A 613 21.16 -5.48 -4.07
N SER A 614 20.39 -4.90 -3.15
CA SER A 614 18.94 -4.71 -3.32
C SER A 614 18.54 -3.25 -3.23
N LEU A 615 18.00 -2.74 -4.35
CA LEU A 615 17.24 -1.50 -4.41
C LEU A 615 15.80 -1.85 -4.79
N ARG A 616 14.82 -1.34 -4.06
CA ARG A 616 13.41 -1.67 -4.28
C ARG A 616 12.56 -0.42 -4.25
N VAL A 617 11.61 -0.30 -5.17
CA VAL A 617 10.48 0.62 -4.98
C VAL A 617 9.42 -0.08 -4.15
N THR A 618 9.21 0.36 -2.91
CA THR A 618 8.24 -0.25 -2.00
C THR A 618 6.83 0.27 -2.22
N SER A 619 6.70 1.56 -2.55
CA SER A 619 5.39 2.16 -2.77
C SER A 619 5.39 3.37 -3.72
N ILE A 620 4.28 3.56 -4.44
CA ILE A 620 3.97 4.79 -5.20
C ILE A 620 3.11 5.71 -4.31
N LEU A 621 3.66 6.87 -3.95
CA LEU A 621 3.05 7.81 -3.01
C LEU A 621 1.85 8.55 -3.60
N TYR A 622 2.05 9.06 -4.81
CA TYR A 622 1.10 9.88 -5.57
C TYR A 622 1.52 9.94 -7.04
N TRP A 623 0.61 10.34 -7.92
CA TRP A 623 0.91 10.64 -9.31
C TRP A 623 0.05 11.79 -9.80
N GLU A 624 0.67 12.95 -9.97
CA GLU A 624 -0.01 14.22 -10.21
C GLU A 624 0.41 14.83 -11.55
N VAL A 625 -0.57 15.28 -12.33
CA VAL A 625 -0.32 16.08 -13.54
C VAL A 625 -0.50 17.55 -13.20
N VAL A 626 0.50 18.35 -13.54
CA VAL A 626 0.60 19.79 -13.25
C VAL A 626 0.18 20.63 -14.44
N SER A 627 0.70 20.31 -15.61
CA SER A 627 0.39 21.05 -16.83
C SER A 627 0.41 20.13 -18.04
N GLN A 628 -0.04 20.63 -19.19
CA GLN A 628 0.08 19.97 -20.46
C GLN A 628 0.46 20.98 -21.53
N ASN A 629 1.45 20.66 -22.36
CA ASN A 629 1.68 21.33 -23.63
C ASN A 629 0.79 20.68 -24.69
N VAL A 630 -0.38 21.25 -24.92
CA VAL A 630 -1.40 20.73 -25.86
C VAL A 630 -0.85 20.59 -27.28
N ILE A 631 -0.01 21.53 -27.72
CA ILE A 631 0.56 21.54 -29.08
C ILE A 631 1.47 20.32 -29.28
N LYS A 632 2.28 19.99 -28.28
CA LYS A 632 3.21 18.85 -28.33
C LYS A 632 2.62 17.53 -27.84
N GLY A 633 1.42 17.55 -27.24
CA GLY A 633 0.86 16.40 -26.54
C GLY A 633 1.71 15.95 -25.34
N GLU A 634 2.45 16.88 -24.73
CA GLU A 634 3.37 16.58 -23.62
C GLU A 634 2.73 16.90 -22.28
N PHE A 635 2.77 15.95 -21.36
CA PHE A 635 2.29 16.08 -20.00
C PHE A 635 3.43 16.50 -19.07
N ASP A 636 3.14 17.34 -18.09
CA ASP A 636 4.06 17.64 -17.01
C ASP A 636 3.55 16.96 -15.74
N ASP A 637 4.01 15.74 -15.51
CA ASP A 637 3.57 14.88 -14.41
C ASP A 637 4.69 14.55 -13.43
N TYR A 638 4.33 14.41 -12.16
CA TYR A 638 5.20 14.10 -11.02
C TYR A 638 4.67 12.87 -10.30
N MET A 639 5.51 11.85 -10.15
CA MET A 639 5.20 10.64 -9.41
C MET A 639 6.16 10.50 -8.23
N GLY A 640 5.64 10.60 -7.01
CA GLY A 640 6.41 10.30 -5.81
C GLY A 640 6.49 8.80 -5.59
N ILE A 641 7.67 8.27 -5.30
CA ILE A 641 7.90 6.87 -4.96
C ILE A 641 8.74 6.76 -3.69
N VAL A 642 8.58 5.65 -2.97
CA VAL A 642 9.45 5.26 -1.86
C VAL A 642 10.39 4.18 -2.35
N VAL A 643 11.68 4.37 -2.10
CA VAL A 643 12.76 3.47 -2.47
C VAL A 643 13.47 2.99 -1.20
N THR A 644 13.80 1.70 -1.14
CA THR A 644 14.57 1.12 -0.03
C THR A 644 15.87 0.50 -0.52
N GLU A 645 16.96 0.81 0.20
CA GLU A 645 18.30 0.25 0.01
C GLU A 645 18.56 -0.78 1.11
N ALA A 646 18.97 -1.98 0.71
CA ALA A 646 19.33 -3.08 1.62
C ALA A 646 18.27 -3.40 2.70
N ASP A 647 16.99 -3.17 2.37
CA ASP A 647 15.82 -3.26 3.27
C ASP A 647 15.97 -2.46 4.58
N TYR A 648 16.80 -1.42 4.57
CA TYR A 648 17.17 -0.64 5.76
C TYR A 648 16.96 0.87 5.57
N THR A 649 17.63 1.47 4.57
CA THR A 649 17.51 2.90 4.33
C THR A 649 16.31 3.17 3.44
N THR A 650 15.39 4.00 3.90
CA THR A 650 14.23 4.42 3.10
C THR A 650 14.42 5.84 2.57
N ARG A 651 14.15 6.05 1.28
CA ARG A 651 14.22 7.35 0.60
C ARG A 651 12.96 7.64 -0.18
N VAL A 652 12.71 8.92 -0.42
CA VAL A 652 11.64 9.38 -1.29
C VAL A 652 12.27 9.97 -2.54
N VAL A 653 11.76 9.53 -3.69
CA VAL A 653 12.23 9.95 -5.01
C VAL A 653 11.03 10.45 -5.81
N VAL A 654 11.20 11.49 -6.61
CA VAL A 654 10.13 12.04 -7.45
C VAL A 654 10.51 11.87 -8.92
N LEU A 655 9.70 11.12 -9.66
CA LEU A 655 9.88 10.94 -11.10
C LEU A 655 9.09 12.03 -11.84
N ARG A 656 9.67 12.63 -12.88
CA ARG A 656 8.98 13.60 -13.75
C ARG A 656 8.87 13.08 -15.18
N GLY A 657 7.69 13.16 -15.77
CA GLY A 657 7.47 12.77 -17.17
C GLY A 657 7.18 11.27 -17.37
N VAL A 658 6.68 10.58 -16.35
CA VAL A 658 6.33 9.15 -16.43
C VAL A 658 5.21 8.93 -17.44
N LEU A 659 4.21 9.82 -17.49
CA LEU A 659 3.13 9.72 -18.48
C LEU A 659 3.66 9.84 -19.90
N ASN A 660 4.54 10.81 -20.18
CA ASN A 660 5.11 10.97 -21.52
C ASN A 660 5.89 9.73 -21.95
N HIS A 661 6.68 9.17 -21.04
CA HIS A 661 7.44 7.96 -21.29
C HIS A 661 6.51 6.78 -21.64
N ILE A 662 5.50 6.52 -20.80
CA ILE A 662 4.57 5.41 -21.03
C ILE A 662 3.74 5.64 -22.30
N PHE A 663 3.15 6.83 -22.47
CA PHE A 663 2.21 7.08 -23.56
C PHE A 663 2.87 7.09 -24.93
N ARG A 664 4.07 7.65 -25.06
CA ARG A 664 4.79 7.60 -26.35
C ARG A 664 5.13 6.17 -26.75
N ASN A 665 5.52 5.34 -25.80
CA ASN A 665 5.80 3.95 -26.04
C ASN A 665 4.52 3.15 -26.35
N TYR A 666 3.51 3.28 -25.49
CA TYR A 666 2.28 2.51 -25.62
C TYR A 666 1.42 2.92 -26.83
N ALA A 667 1.30 4.23 -27.09
CA ALA A 667 0.42 4.77 -28.14
C ALA A 667 0.88 4.45 -29.57
N TYR A 668 2.20 4.44 -29.81
CA TYR A 668 2.78 4.33 -31.14
C TYR A 668 3.34 2.95 -31.49
N ARG A 669 3.57 2.07 -30.51
CA ARG A 669 4.00 0.70 -30.78
C ARG A 669 2.85 -0.16 -31.29
N ASP A 670 3.17 -1.15 -32.13
CA ASP A 670 2.22 -2.13 -32.69
C ASP A 670 1.81 -3.18 -31.65
N ILE A 671 1.27 -2.74 -30.51
CA ILE A 671 0.73 -3.60 -29.45
C ILE A 671 -0.71 -3.99 -29.78
N ASP A 672 -1.09 -5.25 -29.54
CA ASP A 672 -2.48 -5.73 -29.68
C ASP A 672 -3.33 -5.32 -28.46
N GLU A 673 -4.18 -4.31 -28.63
CA GLU A 673 -5.06 -3.78 -27.58
C GLU A 673 -6.07 -4.79 -27.03
N SER A 674 -6.32 -5.89 -27.75
CA SER A 674 -7.27 -6.91 -27.30
C SER A 674 -6.63 -8.06 -26.53
N PHE A 675 -5.29 -8.09 -26.43
CA PHE A 675 -4.47 -9.16 -25.86
C PHE A 675 -5.04 -10.55 -26.17
N LYS A 676 -5.03 -10.94 -27.45
CA LYS A 676 -5.40 -12.29 -27.86
C LYS A 676 -4.13 -13.08 -28.13
N ALA A 677 -3.87 -14.07 -27.28
CA ALA A 677 -2.74 -14.98 -27.50
C ALA A 677 -2.83 -15.60 -28.91
N HIS A 678 -1.73 -15.53 -29.64
CA HIS A 678 -1.53 -16.09 -30.96
C HIS A 678 -0.32 -17.05 -30.93
N GLN A 679 -0.09 -17.76 -32.02
CA GLN A 679 0.93 -18.82 -32.09
C GLN A 679 2.37 -18.38 -31.75
N TYR A 680 2.67 -17.07 -31.84
CA TYR A 680 3.99 -16.51 -31.53
C TYR A 680 4.04 -15.80 -30.18
N THR A 681 2.93 -15.70 -29.43
CA THR A 681 2.89 -14.93 -28.17
C THR A 681 3.92 -15.42 -27.17
N LYS A 682 4.01 -16.75 -26.98
CA LYS A 682 5.01 -17.34 -26.08
C LYS A 682 6.44 -16.99 -26.50
N GLU A 683 6.76 -17.17 -27.79
CA GLU A 683 8.09 -16.91 -28.32
C GLU A 683 8.49 -15.42 -28.20
N VAL A 684 7.54 -14.49 -28.42
CA VAL A 684 7.75 -13.06 -28.22
C VAL A 684 8.06 -12.76 -26.75
N ILE A 685 7.27 -13.33 -25.82
CA ILE A 685 7.47 -13.13 -24.39
C ILE A 685 8.84 -13.67 -23.95
N ASP A 686 9.16 -14.90 -24.33
CA ASP A 686 10.41 -15.58 -23.99
C ASP A 686 11.62 -14.77 -24.49
N LYS A 687 11.66 -14.42 -25.77
CA LYS A 687 12.75 -13.60 -26.36
C LYS A 687 12.84 -12.21 -25.76
N THR A 688 11.71 -11.57 -25.43
CA THR A 688 11.71 -10.27 -24.76
C THR A 688 12.32 -10.36 -23.36
N LEU A 689 11.97 -11.40 -22.59
CA LEU A 689 12.55 -11.66 -21.27
C LEU A 689 14.04 -12.00 -21.36
N GLU A 690 14.48 -12.71 -22.39
CA GLU A 690 15.89 -12.99 -22.65
C GLU A 690 16.68 -11.70 -22.88
N CYS A 691 16.20 -10.81 -23.77
CA CYS A 691 16.85 -9.52 -24.00
C CYS A 691 16.91 -8.69 -22.71
N PHE A 692 15.82 -8.67 -21.94
CA PHE A 692 15.75 -7.96 -20.66
C PHE A 692 16.79 -8.49 -19.66
N ALA A 693 16.90 -9.82 -19.53
CA ALA A 693 17.84 -10.46 -18.63
C ALA A 693 19.31 -10.21 -19.04
N GLN A 694 19.60 -10.19 -20.35
CA GLN A 694 20.93 -9.86 -20.87
C GLN A 694 21.33 -8.42 -20.53
N ASP A 695 20.45 -7.45 -20.77
CA ASP A 695 20.69 -6.04 -20.44
C ASP A 695 20.87 -5.84 -18.93
N MET A 696 20.00 -6.45 -18.11
CA MET A 696 20.11 -6.41 -16.65
C MET A 696 21.43 -7.04 -16.17
N GLY A 697 21.85 -8.15 -16.78
CA GLY A 697 23.13 -8.79 -16.49
C GLY A 697 24.33 -7.89 -16.81
N ASN A 698 24.28 -7.13 -17.91
CA ASN A 698 25.32 -6.17 -18.27
C ASN A 698 25.37 -4.98 -17.31
N ILE A 699 24.21 -4.48 -16.89
CA ILE A 699 24.10 -3.43 -15.86
C ILE A 699 24.70 -3.92 -14.54
N CYS A 700 24.34 -5.13 -14.10
CA CYS A 700 24.89 -5.75 -12.90
C CYS A 700 26.42 -5.87 -12.92
N LYS A 701 26.99 -6.36 -14.04
CA LYS A 701 28.45 -6.45 -14.21
C LYS A 701 29.10 -5.07 -14.06
N THR A 702 28.58 -4.08 -14.78
CA THR A 702 29.11 -2.71 -14.76
C THR A 702 29.05 -2.11 -13.36
N TYR A 703 27.90 -2.22 -12.70
CA TYR A 703 27.71 -1.77 -11.33
C TYR A 703 28.71 -2.44 -10.38
N GLY A 704 28.89 -3.76 -10.50
CA GLY A 704 29.85 -4.53 -9.69
C GLY A 704 31.30 -4.09 -9.88
N PHE A 705 31.70 -3.73 -11.10
CA PHE A 705 33.04 -3.18 -11.37
C PHE A 705 33.25 -1.78 -10.77
N GLU A 706 32.22 -0.94 -10.79
CA GLU A 706 32.27 0.41 -10.22
C GLU A 706 32.30 0.39 -8.68
N HIS A 707 31.68 -0.63 -8.07
CA HIS A 707 31.52 -0.77 -6.61
C HIS A 707 32.34 -1.94 -6.04
N LEU A 708 33.60 -2.06 -6.49
CA LEU A 708 34.53 -3.04 -5.95
C LEU A 708 34.97 -2.66 -4.53
N MET A 709 35.06 -3.66 -3.66
CA MET A 709 35.72 -3.55 -2.37
C MET A 709 37.17 -3.08 -2.55
N THR A 710 37.54 -1.98 -1.91
CA THR A 710 38.95 -1.57 -1.79
C THR A 710 39.72 -2.62 -0.96
N GLY A 711 41.04 -2.71 -1.15
CA GLY A 711 41.88 -3.67 -0.40
C GLY A 711 41.78 -3.52 1.13
N GLN A 712 41.51 -2.30 1.61
CA GLN A 712 41.30 -2.02 3.04
C GLN A 712 39.92 -2.49 3.53
N GLN A 713 38.87 -2.33 2.72
CA GLN A 713 37.54 -2.87 3.03
C GLN A 713 37.54 -4.41 3.04
N LEU A 714 38.25 -5.04 2.10
CA LEU A 714 38.43 -6.49 2.07
C LEU A 714 39.15 -7.01 3.32
N ALA A 715 40.22 -6.33 3.74
CA ALA A 715 40.95 -6.68 4.97
C ALA A 715 40.07 -6.55 6.23
N ASN A 716 39.24 -5.50 6.30
CA ASN A 716 38.32 -5.28 7.40
C ASN A 716 37.20 -6.35 7.43
N ALA A 717 36.59 -6.67 6.29
CA ALA A 717 35.55 -7.69 6.21
C ALA A 717 36.06 -9.09 6.59
N ILE A 718 37.27 -9.46 6.15
CA ILE A 718 37.90 -10.73 6.54
C ILE A 718 38.17 -10.77 8.05
N THR A 719 38.59 -9.64 8.63
CA THR A 719 38.85 -9.53 10.06
C THR A 719 37.54 -9.64 10.86
N ASP A 720 36.50 -8.92 10.45
CA ASP A 720 35.17 -8.96 11.07
C ASP A 720 34.56 -10.36 11.02
N GLN A 721 34.67 -11.05 9.87
CA GLN A 721 34.14 -12.40 9.70
C GLN A 721 34.87 -13.43 10.58
N LYS A 722 36.21 -13.36 10.68
CA LYS A 722 36.98 -14.20 11.62
C LYS A 722 36.56 -13.94 13.06
N THR A 723 36.42 -12.67 13.43
CA THR A 723 36.03 -12.27 14.79
C THR A 723 34.62 -12.75 15.14
N LEU A 724 33.69 -12.72 14.19
CA LEU A 724 32.32 -13.23 14.37
C LEU A 724 32.29 -14.75 14.51
N VAL A 725 33.01 -15.49 13.66
CA VAL A 725 33.10 -16.96 13.73
C VAL A 725 33.71 -17.41 15.07
N ASP A 726 34.76 -16.73 15.53
CA ASP A 726 35.39 -17.04 16.82
C ASP A 726 34.48 -16.73 18.01
N LYS A 727 33.63 -15.71 17.91
CA LYS A 727 32.60 -15.42 18.92
C LYS A 727 31.49 -16.48 18.93
N LEU A 728 30.94 -16.81 17.77
CA LEU A 728 29.87 -17.81 17.65
C LEU A 728 30.30 -19.18 18.19
N LYS A 729 31.55 -19.59 17.94
CA LYS A 729 32.12 -20.82 18.51
C LYS A 729 32.18 -20.78 20.04
N LYS A 730 32.62 -19.66 20.63
CA LYS A 730 32.64 -19.49 22.09
C LYS A 730 31.23 -19.50 22.70
N GLU A 731 30.27 -18.92 22.02
CA GLU A 731 28.86 -18.92 22.43
C GLU A 731 28.22 -20.30 22.34
N GLU A 732 28.55 -21.08 21.31
CA GLU A 732 28.12 -22.49 21.17
C GLU A 732 28.71 -23.36 22.30
N GLU A 733 30.01 -23.24 22.56
CA GLU A 733 30.67 -23.92 23.70
C GLU A 733 30.08 -23.54 25.05
N THR A 734 29.62 -22.28 25.21
CA THR A 734 29.00 -21.81 26.45
C THR A 734 27.59 -22.39 26.60
N ARG A 735 26.79 -22.40 25.53
CA ARG A 735 25.44 -23.01 25.52
C ARG A 735 25.47 -24.50 25.80
N GLU A 736 26.43 -25.23 25.24
CA GLU A 736 26.60 -26.66 25.53
C GLU A 736 26.87 -26.91 27.02
N LYS A 737 27.75 -26.11 27.64
CA LYS A 737 28.06 -26.20 29.08
C LYS A 737 26.83 -25.89 29.95
N GLU A 738 26.07 -24.86 29.59
CA GLU A 738 24.85 -24.49 30.32
C GLU A 738 23.75 -25.55 30.19
N GLU A 739 23.59 -26.17 29.02
CA GLU A 739 22.65 -27.27 28.83
C GLU A 739 23.04 -28.50 29.65
N GLU A 740 24.35 -28.79 29.74
CA GLU A 740 24.88 -29.87 30.55
C GLU A 740 24.64 -29.62 32.06
N GLU A 741 24.83 -28.39 32.54
CA GLU A 741 24.50 -28.00 33.91
C GLU A 741 23.00 -28.10 34.20
N ARG A 742 22.14 -27.72 33.24
CA ARG A 742 20.68 -27.80 33.40
C ARG A 742 20.22 -29.25 33.52
N LYS A 743 20.76 -30.15 32.69
CA LYS A 743 20.48 -31.60 32.77
C LYS A 743 20.90 -32.18 34.13
N LYS A 744 22.06 -31.78 34.67
CA LYS A 744 22.53 -32.18 36.01
C LYS A 744 21.58 -31.72 37.12
N LYS A 745 21.09 -30.47 37.07
CA LYS A 745 20.11 -29.95 38.04
C LYS A 745 18.76 -30.66 37.96
N GLU A 746 18.27 -30.96 36.76
CA GLU A 746 17.01 -31.69 36.56
C GLU A 746 17.10 -33.14 37.09
N GLU A 747 18.25 -33.81 36.95
CA GLU A 747 18.49 -35.14 37.54
C GLU A 747 18.54 -35.10 39.07
N GLU A 748 19.17 -34.07 39.66
CA GLU A 748 19.21 -33.90 41.12
C GLU A 748 17.80 -33.63 41.70
N GLU A 749 16.98 -32.81 41.03
CA GLU A 749 15.59 -32.60 41.45
C GLU A 749 14.73 -33.86 41.35
N LYS A 750 14.91 -34.67 40.30
CA LYS A 750 14.23 -35.97 40.19
C LYS A 750 14.59 -36.90 41.35
N LYS A 751 15.88 -37.00 41.68
CA LYS A 751 16.34 -37.82 42.83
C LYS A 751 15.75 -37.35 44.16
N LYS A 752 15.68 -36.03 44.39
CA LYS A 752 15.04 -35.46 45.60
C LYS A 752 13.54 -35.78 45.68
N LYS A 753 12.82 -35.68 44.55
CA LYS A 753 11.38 -36.02 44.50
C LYS A 753 11.14 -37.50 44.77
N GLU A 754 11.97 -38.40 44.23
CA GLU A 754 11.87 -39.84 44.50
C GLU A 754 12.14 -40.19 45.97
N GLU A 755 13.10 -39.52 46.62
CA GLU A 755 13.35 -39.69 48.06
C GLU A 755 12.20 -39.19 48.93
N GLU A 756 11.59 -38.03 48.61
CA GLU A 756 10.41 -37.54 49.32
C GLU A 756 9.20 -38.47 49.16
N GLU A 757 9.00 -39.05 47.97
CA GLU A 757 7.91 -39.97 47.71
C GLU A 757 8.09 -41.30 48.48
N LYS A 758 9.33 -41.79 48.60
CA LYS A 758 9.65 -42.95 49.44
C LYS A 758 9.38 -42.68 50.92
N LYS A 759 9.77 -41.50 51.44
CA LYS A 759 9.48 -41.11 52.83
C LYS A 759 7.98 -41.02 53.11
N LYS A 760 7.19 -40.44 52.19
CA LYS A 760 5.73 -40.38 52.32
C LYS A 760 5.09 -41.77 52.35
N LYS A 761 5.56 -42.70 51.51
CA LYS A 761 5.05 -44.09 51.49
C LYS A 761 5.39 -44.84 52.78
N GLU A 762 6.55 -44.60 53.40
CA GLU A 762 6.88 -45.17 54.71
C GLU A 762 6.02 -44.60 55.84
N GLU A 763 5.75 -43.29 55.84
CA GLU A 763 4.86 -42.66 56.83
C GLU A 763 3.41 -43.15 56.72
N GLU A 764 2.88 -43.31 55.50
CA GLU A 764 1.55 -43.89 55.30
C GLU A 764 1.47 -45.33 55.79
N LYS A 765 2.52 -46.12 55.59
CA LYS A 765 2.57 -47.51 56.07
C LYS A 765 2.56 -47.57 57.60
N LYS A 766 3.32 -46.70 58.28
CA LYS A 766 3.31 -46.59 59.74
C LYS A 766 1.94 -46.16 60.29
N LYS A 767 1.26 -45.21 59.63
CA LYS A 767 -0.10 -44.79 60.03
C LYS A 767 -1.12 -45.92 59.89
N LYS A 768 -1.06 -46.70 58.80
CA LYS A 768 -1.95 -47.87 58.62
C LYS A 768 -1.72 -48.95 59.67
N GLU A 769 -0.47 -49.21 60.04
CA GLU A 769 -0.15 -50.17 61.11
C GLU A 769 -0.63 -49.70 62.50
N GLU A 770 -0.59 -48.38 62.79
CA GLU A 770 -1.17 -47.82 64.01
C GLU A 770 -2.71 -47.87 64.03
N GLU A 771 -3.37 -47.60 62.90
CA GLU A 771 -4.83 -47.72 62.79
C GLU A 771 -5.30 -49.17 62.95
N GLU A 772 -4.58 -50.15 62.40
CA GLU A 772 -4.88 -51.57 62.61
C GLU A 772 -4.70 -51.99 64.08
N LYS A 773 -3.67 -51.48 64.76
CA LYS A 773 -3.48 -51.71 66.21
C LYS A 773 -4.63 -51.13 67.03
N LYS A 774 -5.05 -49.90 66.72
CA LYS A 774 -6.21 -49.26 67.39
C LYS A 774 -7.52 -50.01 67.15
N LYS A 775 -7.77 -50.48 65.92
CA LYS A 775 -8.95 -51.32 65.61
C LYS A 775 -8.95 -52.64 66.37
N LYS A 776 -7.79 -53.30 66.50
CA LYS A 776 -7.64 -54.54 67.28
C LYS A 776 -7.83 -54.32 68.79
N GLU A 777 -7.46 -53.15 69.32
CA GLU A 777 -7.74 -52.78 70.71
C GLU A 777 -9.22 -52.43 70.96
N GLU A 778 -9.89 -51.78 70.00
CA GLU A 778 -11.32 -51.48 70.09
C GLU A 778 -12.20 -52.73 69.94
N GLU A 779 -11.80 -53.72 69.12
CA GLU A 779 -12.50 -55.01 69.04
C GLU A 779 -12.34 -55.86 70.29
N LYS A 780 -11.20 -55.76 71.01
CA LYS A 780 -11.01 -56.41 72.31
C LYS A 780 -11.89 -55.78 73.40
N LYS A 781 -12.06 -54.45 73.41
CA LYS A 781 -12.91 -53.74 74.38
C LYS A 781 -14.42 -53.91 74.16
N LYS A 782 -14.85 -54.53 73.05
CA LYS A 782 -16.28 -54.85 72.78
C LYS A 782 -16.65 -56.31 73.08
N LYS A 783 -15.70 -57.14 73.52
CA LYS A 783 -15.91 -58.57 73.85
C LYS A 783 -15.75 -58.90 75.33
N ASP A 784 -15.46 -57.92 76.16
CA ASP A 784 -15.60 -57.93 77.63
C ASP A 784 -16.75 -56.98 78.00
#